data_AF-A0A3E0C9Q7-F1
#
_entry.id   AF-A0A3E0C9Q7-F1
#
_cell.length_a   1.000
_cell.length_b   1.000
_cell.length_c   1.000
_cell.angle_alpha   90.00
_cell.angle_beta   90.00
_cell.angle_gamma   90.00
#
_symmetry.space_group_name_H-M   'P 1'
#
loop_
_entity.id
_entity.type
_entity.pdbx_description
1 polymer ?
#
loop_
_entity_poly.entity_id
_entity_poly.type
_entity_poly.pdbx_seq_one_letter_code
_entity_poly.pdbx_strand_id
1 'polypeptide(L)'
;MYREEVGDFKYYVGISSLAQAASREDRVCVLNILGGESKQVTPVGHAYSGGNVVFGTSPGRRGQVLETSRGDIPVYNNVLEGLQDGHRFNCGVVYLPPSAARDGVAELIRVNPELKKIFIVTEKLSVHDSREIRAMGQQNGIDIFGGNSLGIADSWNRVRIGGALGGDSPDEALRKGSIAIFSNSGNFTTTIATYLRMAGWGTTTLMSSGKDVYIHFAAPEFAFALANDARSKAAVLYSEPGGYYELDAHFNKPVVACVVGRWKQKLTRAVGHAGALAGGHDDATAKERWFMEKFGVDRAFTPDDPACSAKGALVTNIAHIPAALTAVMRENGSRPDFAPEGSLALKPWFRSSRGLVLPAELDLPVVTALSPYDAQIATLNQQVGIVLPRQNMKDASGASQMDAGTQVTSLYGVSVLQASQYSLESNLCLALLHEAGGENDAKLVSVAVGALINLYGDATLAAAQAAREAGNAPNCVLAAAASIVGPRRADGACRAVRALVELGTSAGLRDALDEGFDAATLHADLATRALLTGSEPDAKAQAMLAGLAQREAKSVFIRYLQSLDGPPNADAVLAAITTTLAWGPLMRKRVSRTTVEALPWWVHLFGTLIGASVEAGQHEPARFCGIAMDQILGQRSLTEIACAALLGSTPDETELFGFQTLVGLLLTNGPGAISAQGAKGAVSADGPETPERVQLNKAMVGFLTHAGYAHGGNGFEGVAFLLERFRGVRMADPGDPAHGLDLKAMASDFARAYGEERAQRKELGAQQTALPCINHPVFKGKPVNVDPREAFVRQRFEARGEYNVFHDYYRALVHALYDENVTRNVFAVNVDAVIASVLLKMMWARHQAGSFSEKALETAAFTVFLYGRMIGCAAEIDDHLNRGRNLDTRTAQGSVRFVA
;
A
#
# COMPACT_ATOMS: atom_id res chain seq x y z
N MET A 1 25.21 52.60 -23.23
CA MET A 1 26.21 53.05 -22.25
C MET A 1 26.95 51.81 -21.80
N TYR A 2 28.23 51.67 -22.15
CA TYR A 2 29.04 50.49 -21.80
C TYR A 2 29.14 50.45 -20.27
N ARG A 3 28.74 49.35 -19.63
CA ARG A 3 28.86 49.16 -18.18
C ARG A 3 30.28 48.66 -17.88
N GLU A 4 30.83 49.04 -16.74
CA GLU A 4 32.15 48.59 -16.31
C GLU A 4 32.08 47.09 -15.98
N GLU A 5 32.73 46.27 -16.80
CA GLU A 5 32.78 44.80 -16.67
C GLU A 5 34.16 44.34 -16.20
N VAL A 6 34.25 43.11 -15.67
CA VAL A 6 35.52 42.55 -15.20
C VAL A 6 36.04 41.49 -16.17
N GLY A 7 37.33 41.54 -16.48
CA GLY A 7 37.97 40.58 -17.40
C GLY A 7 37.58 40.75 -18.87
N ASP A 8 38.12 39.90 -19.74
CA ASP A 8 37.92 39.94 -21.19
C ASP A 8 36.81 38.95 -21.62
N PHE A 9 35.56 39.19 -21.22
CA PHE A 9 34.42 38.36 -21.60
C PHE A 9 33.70 38.90 -22.84
N LYS A 10 33.03 38.01 -23.58
CA LYS A 10 32.18 38.38 -24.74
C LYS A 10 30.89 39.09 -24.31
N TYR A 11 30.68 39.26 -23.01
CA TYR A 11 29.46 39.75 -22.38
C TYR A 11 29.81 40.25 -20.96
N TYR A 12 28.99 41.14 -20.42
CA TYR A 12 29.07 41.64 -19.05
C TYR A 12 29.16 40.52 -18.03
N VAL A 13 30.14 40.65 -17.15
CA VAL A 13 30.33 39.90 -15.91
C VAL A 13 30.67 40.92 -14.83
N GLY A 14 29.95 40.92 -13.73
CA GLY A 14 30.17 41.82 -12.60
C GLY A 14 30.90 41.16 -11.42
N ILE A 15 30.85 39.84 -11.32
CA ILE A 15 31.52 39.07 -10.26
C ILE A 15 33.00 38.87 -10.59
N SER A 16 33.88 39.57 -9.87
CA SER A 16 35.33 39.41 -10.02
C SER A 16 35.92 38.34 -9.13
N SER A 17 35.25 37.97 -8.02
CA SER A 17 35.70 36.96 -7.06
C SER A 17 34.53 36.16 -6.51
N LEU A 18 34.71 34.86 -6.22
CA LEU A 18 33.65 34.01 -5.66
C LEU A 18 33.07 34.56 -4.34
N ALA A 19 33.85 35.31 -3.56
CA ALA A 19 33.39 35.98 -2.34
C ALA A 19 32.25 36.98 -2.59
N GLN A 20 32.11 37.49 -3.81
CA GLN A 20 31.06 38.41 -4.21
C GLN A 20 29.79 37.68 -4.67
N ALA A 21 29.85 36.39 -5.02
CA ALA A 21 28.70 35.67 -5.54
C ALA A 21 27.57 35.57 -4.50
N ALA A 22 27.92 35.28 -3.24
CA ALA A 22 27.02 35.33 -2.09
C ALA A 22 27.74 35.93 -0.87
N SER A 23 27.24 37.08 -0.39
CA SER A 23 27.88 37.91 0.64
C SER A 23 26.91 38.30 1.74
N ARG A 24 27.42 38.70 2.91
CA ARG A 24 26.59 39.16 4.05
C ARG A 24 25.88 40.49 3.78
N GLU A 25 26.38 41.24 2.81
CA GLU A 25 25.81 42.51 2.39
C GLU A 25 24.59 42.32 1.49
N ASP A 26 24.40 41.13 0.92
CA ASP A 26 23.27 40.87 0.04
C ASP A 26 21.94 41.02 0.81
N ARG A 27 21.04 41.78 0.20
CA ARG A 27 19.66 41.97 0.63
C ARG A 27 18.76 41.47 -0.49
N VAL A 28 17.84 40.58 -0.14
CA VAL A 28 17.15 39.72 -1.10
C VAL A 28 15.66 40.05 -1.18
N CYS A 29 15.16 40.24 -2.40
CA CYS A 29 13.74 40.21 -2.73
C CYS A 29 13.39 38.84 -3.35
N VAL A 30 12.39 38.14 -2.79
CA VAL A 30 11.94 36.84 -3.32
C VAL A 30 10.61 36.99 -4.06
N LEU A 31 10.61 36.70 -5.36
CA LEU A 31 9.37 36.67 -6.14
C LEU A 31 8.60 35.38 -5.88
N ASN A 32 7.30 35.49 -5.65
CA ASN A 32 6.40 34.39 -5.27
C ASN A 32 6.78 33.74 -3.93
N ILE A 33 7.09 34.54 -2.90
CA ILE A 33 7.62 34.06 -1.61
C ILE A 33 6.70 33.07 -0.88
N LEU A 34 5.38 33.18 -1.06
CA LEU A 34 4.37 32.28 -0.48
C LEU A 34 4.06 31.04 -1.34
N GLY A 35 4.79 30.84 -2.45
CA GLY A 35 4.70 29.64 -3.29
C GLY A 35 5.05 28.35 -2.53
N GLY A 36 4.64 27.21 -3.08
CA GLY A 36 4.77 25.89 -2.43
C GLY A 36 6.20 25.58 -1.96
N GLU A 37 7.19 25.80 -2.83
CA GLU A 37 8.62 25.57 -2.55
C GLU A 37 9.25 26.72 -1.75
N SER A 38 9.05 27.95 -2.21
CA SER A 38 9.70 29.13 -1.62
C SER A 38 9.32 29.34 -0.15
N LYS A 39 8.08 29.05 0.26
CA LYS A 39 7.63 29.20 1.65
C LYS A 39 8.35 28.24 2.61
N GLN A 40 8.87 27.12 2.09
CA GLN A 40 9.62 26.13 2.88
C GLN A 40 11.12 26.44 2.87
N VAL A 41 11.68 26.83 1.71
CA VAL A 41 13.13 27.04 1.54
C VAL A 41 13.61 28.41 2.07
N THR A 42 12.80 29.45 1.89
CA THR A 42 13.17 30.84 2.24
C THR A 42 13.46 31.00 3.73
N PRO A 43 12.65 30.49 4.68
CA PRO A 43 12.93 30.64 6.11
C PRO A 43 14.29 30.08 6.52
N VAL A 44 14.65 28.89 6.01
CA VAL A 44 15.94 28.25 6.30
C VAL A 44 17.11 29.07 5.75
N GLY A 45 16.99 29.56 4.50
CA GLY A 45 18.03 30.37 3.86
C GLY A 45 18.20 31.72 4.54
N HIS A 46 17.10 32.36 4.89
CA HIS A 46 17.06 33.61 5.65
C HIS A 46 17.70 33.45 7.03
N ALA A 47 17.34 32.37 7.74
CA ALA A 47 17.90 32.05 9.06
C ALA A 47 19.42 31.84 9.01
N TYR A 48 19.87 30.97 8.11
CA TYR A 48 21.29 30.66 7.92
C TYR A 48 22.09 31.91 7.55
N SER A 49 21.53 32.78 6.70
CA SER A 49 22.17 34.00 6.18
C SER A 49 22.15 35.20 7.11
N GLY A 50 21.73 35.03 8.36
CA GLY A 50 21.64 36.15 9.32
C GLY A 50 20.52 37.15 9.02
N GLY A 51 19.53 36.78 8.21
CA GLY A 51 18.34 37.59 7.92
C GLY A 51 18.46 38.44 6.65
N ASN A 52 18.94 37.85 5.55
CA ASN A 52 19.22 38.58 4.30
C ASN A 52 17.98 38.90 3.44
N VAL A 53 16.87 38.18 3.62
CA VAL A 53 15.62 38.45 2.87
C VAL A 53 14.88 39.63 3.50
N VAL A 54 14.64 40.69 2.71
CA VAL A 54 14.04 41.94 3.20
C VAL A 54 12.54 42.03 2.96
N PHE A 55 12.05 41.44 1.86
CA PHE A 55 10.63 41.28 1.57
C PHE A 55 10.46 40.25 0.44
N GLY A 56 9.22 39.85 0.17
CA GLY A 56 8.90 39.08 -1.02
C GLY A 56 7.60 39.52 -1.68
N THR A 57 7.32 38.99 -2.87
CA THR A 57 6.09 39.29 -3.61
C THR A 57 5.20 38.06 -3.69
N SER A 58 3.88 38.28 -3.66
CA SER A 58 2.86 37.28 -3.96
C SER A 58 1.58 38.03 -4.37
N PRO A 59 1.19 38.00 -5.67
CA PRO A 59 0.06 38.78 -6.16
C PRO A 59 -1.25 38.51 -5.39
N GLY A 60 -1.92 39.59 -4.96
CA GLY A 60 -3.16 39.52 -4.18
C GLY A 60 -2.98 39.22 -2.70
N ARG A 61 -1.74 39.23 -2.18
CA ARG A 61 -1.39 38.87 -0.81
C ARG A 61 -0.67 39.98 -0.03
N ARG A 62 -0.71 41.23 -0.50
CA ARG A 62 -0.13 42.36 0.24
C ARG A 62 -0.62 42.39 1.69
N GLY A 63 0.30 42.66 2.62
CA GLY A 63 0.01 42.77 4.06
C GLY A 63 0.07 41.44 4.80
N GLN A 64 0.25 40.32 4.10
CA GLN A 64 0.64 39.06 4.73
C GLN A 64 2.13 39.05 5.04
N VAL A 65 2.55 38.08 5.84
CA VAL A 65 3.95 37.85 6.19
C VAL A 65 4.32 36.38 5.97
N LEU A 66 5.60 36.12 5.73
CA LEU A 66 6.19 34.79 5.88
C LEU A 66 6.89 34.73 7.24
N GLU A 67 6.38 33.89 8.14
CA GLU A 67 6.95 33.69 9.48
C GLU A 67 8.31 32.99 9.40
N THR A 68 9.29 33.48 10.15
CA THR A 68 10.61 32.85 10.26
C THR A 68 11.17 32.96 11.68
N SER A 69 12.18 32.14 12.00
CA SER A 69 12.89 32.20 13.28
C SER A 69 13.70 33.49 13.51
N ARG A 70 13.87 34.33 12.48
CA ARG A 70 14.58 35.63 12.55
C ARG A 70 13.63 36.84 12.40
N GLY A 71 12.33 36.60 12.50
CA GLY A 71 11.29 37.61 12.33
C GLY A 71 10.53 37.45 11.01
N ASP A 72 9.38 38.10 10.96
CA ASP A 72 8.45 38.02 9.84
C ASP A 72 8.97 38.78 8.63
N ILE A 73 8.88 38.16 7.45
CA ILE A 73 9.24 38.80 6.17
C ILE A 73 7.95 39.37 5.54
N PRO A 74 7.88 40.69 5.24
CA PRO A 74 6.70 41.30 4.66
C PRO A 74 6.46 40.84 3.21
N VAL A 75 5.18 40.71 2.85
CA VAL A 75 4.73 40.29 1.51
C VAL A 75 3.96 41.40 0.81
N TYR A 76 4.32 41.64 -0.46
CA TYR A 76 3.75 42.66 -1.34
C TYR A 76 3.13 42.06 -2.60
N ASN A 77 2.31 42.82 -3.34
CA ASN A 77 1.78 42.32 -4.60
C ASN A 77 2.83 42.30 -5.71
N ASN A 78 3.76 43.25 -5.69
CA ASN A 78 4.79 43.47 -6.71
C ASN A 78 6.05 44.12 -6.07
N VAL A 79 7.14 44.18 -6.82
CA VAL A 79 8.45 44.67 -6.33
C VAL A 79 8.40 46.16 -6.02
N LEU A 80 7.69 46.94 -6.85
CA LEU A 80 7.58 48.39 -6.71
C LEU A 80 6.94 48.80 -5.38
N GLU A 81 5.89 48.10 -4.94
CA GLU A 81 5.27 48.35 -3.64
C GLU A 81 6.26 48.19 -2.48
N GLY A 82 7.06 47.12 -2.47
CA GLY A 82 8.08 46.92 -1.44
C GLY A 82 9.14 48.04 -1.41
N LEU A 83 9.55 48.53 -2.59
CA LEU A 83 10.46 49.67 -2.69
C LEU A 83 9.84 50.98 -2.18
N GLN A 84 8.56 51.21 -2.48
CA GLN A 84 7.79 52.38 -2.02
C GLN A 84 7.61 52.40 -0.50
N ASP A 85 7.44 51.23 0.11
CA ASP A 85 7.37 51.05 1.56
C ASP A 85 8.76 51.17 2.25
N GLY A 86 9.82 51.47 1.48
CA GLY A 86 11.14 51.82 2.00
C GLY A 86 12.15 50.67 2.02
N HIS A 87 11.78 49.46 1.58
CA HIS A 87 12.73 48.37 1.47
C HIS A 87 13.77 48.64 0.37
N ARG A 88 14.98 48.12 0.54
CA ARG A 88 16.09 48.18 -0.44
C ARG A 88 16.76 46.82 -0.56
N PHE A 89 17.13 46.45 -1.78
CA PHE A 89 17.70 45.15 -2.07
C PHE A 89 18.61 45.22 -3.30
N ASN A 90 19.66 44.39 -3.32
CA ASN A 90 20.61 44.29 -4.43
C ASN A 90 20.54 42.94 -5.15
N CYS A 91 19.70 42.01 -4.64
CA CYS A 91 19.59 40.65 -5.12
C CYS A 91 18.13 40.23 -5.31
N GLY A 92 17.78 39.75 -6.50
CA GLY A 92 16.47 39.16 -6.79
C GLY A 92 16.53 37.63 -6.80
N VAL A 93 15.52 36.96 -6.25
CA VAL A 93 15.35 35.50 -6.33
C VAL A 93 14.00 35.18 -6.96
N VAL A 94 14.01 34.34 -8.00
CA VAL A 94 12.82 34.05 -8.81
C VAL A 94 12.31 32.63 -8.54
N TYR A 95 11.15 32.52 -7.88
CA TYR A 95 10.35 31.30 -7.70
C TYR A 95 9.04 31.35 -8.50
N LEU A 96 9.11 31.76 -9.76
CA LEU A 96 7.95 31.86 -10.65
C LEU A 96 7.82 30.63 -11.55
N PRO A 97 6.62 30.29 -12.05
CA PRO A 97 6.48 29.29 -13.09
C PRO A 97 7.25 29.71 -14.36
N PRO A 98 7.65 28.76 -15.24
CA PRO A 98 8.54 29.05 -16.37
C PRO A 98 8.02 30.16 -17.28
N SER A 99 6.71 30.18 -17.54
CA SER A 99 6.04 31.19 -18.36
C SER A 99 6.05 32.61 -17.78
N ALA A 100 6.37 32.78 -16.49
CA ALA A 100 6.37 34.07 -15.81
C ALA A 100 7.77 34.52 -15.37
N ALA A 101 8.79 33.65 -15.45
CA ALA A 101 10.12 33.95 -14.95
C ALA A 101 10.76 35.15 -15.67
N ARG A 102 10.61 35.24 -17.00
CA ARG A 102 11.11 36.39 -17.79
C ARG A 102 10.51 37.71 -17.32
N ASP A 103 9.20 37.76 -17.14
CA ASP A 103 8.51 38.99 -16.76
C ASP A 103 8.86 39.41 -15.32
N GLY A 104 9.06 38.45 -14.41
CA GLY A 104 9.58 38.73 -13.08
C GLY A 104 11.02 39.29 -13.09
N VAL A 105 11.89 38.77 -13.96
CA VAL A 105 13.22 39.35 -14.19
C VAL A 105 13.11 40.78 -14.75
N ALA A 106 12.25 40.99 -15.74
CA ALA A 106 12.03 42.31 -16.33
C ALA A 106 11.53 43.32 -15.29
N GLU A 107 10.61 42.91 -14.40
CA GLU A 107 10.13 43.73 -13.28
C GLU A 107 11.29 44.13 -12.36
N LEU A 108 12.04 43.15 -11.84
CA LEU A 108 13.18 43.37 -10.94
C LEU A 108 14.16 44.40 -11.51
N ILE A 109 14.53 44.24 -12.79
CA ILE A 109 15.47 45.14 -13.48
C ILE A 109 14.89 46.53 -13.69
N ARG A 110 13.62 46.61 -14.10
CA ARG A 110 12.98 47.88 -14.48
C ARG A 110 12.74 48.81 -13.28
N VAL A 111 12.38 48.26 -12.13
CA VAL A 111 11.93 49.07 -10.98
C VAL A 111 13.01 49.26 -9.91
N ASN A 112 14.07 48.45 -9.91
CA ASN A 112 15.14 48.54 -8.93
C ASN A 112 16.51 48.89 -9.55
N PRO A 113 16.98 50.15 -9.45
CA PRO A 113 18.29 50.54 -9.95
C PRO A 113 19.46 50.02 -9.10
N GLU A 114 19.23 49.50 -7.88
CA GLU A 114 20.27 48.96 -6.98
C GLU A 114 20.56 47.47 -7.23
N LEU A 115 19.81 46.84 -8.15
CA LEU A 115 19.92 45.42 -8.45
C LEU A 115 21.28 45.10 -9.09
N LYS A 116 21.97 44.09 -8.55
CA LYS A 116 23.28 43.62 -9.04
C LYS A 116 23.24 42.17 -9.52
N LYS A 117 22.38 41.34 -8.92
CA LYS A 117 22.35 39.89 -9.16
C LYS A 117 20.91 39.37 -9.16
N ILE A 118 20.65 38.36 -9.99
CA ILE A 118 19.40 37.61 -9.98
C ILE A 118 19.67 36.11 -9.95
N PHE A 119 18.96 35.38 -9.08
CA PHE A 119 19.01 33.93 -8.98
C PHE A 119 17.68 33.33 -9.42
N ILE A 120 17.72 32.50 -10.46
CA ILE A 120 16.53 31.87 -11.03
C ILE A 120 16.52 30.39 -10.65
N VAL A 121 15.58 30.01 -9.78
CA VAL A 121 15.41 28.62 -9.33
C VAL A 121 14.56 27.82 -10.30
N THR A 122 13.65 28.49 -11.01
CA THR A 122 12.70 27.93 -11.97
C THR A 122 13.35 27.02 -13.01
N GLU A 123 12.79 25.82 -13.17
CA GLU A 123 13.20 24.82 -14.16
C GLU A 123 12.47 24.99 -15.50
N LYS A 124 13.03 24.46 -16.61
CA LYS A 124 12.35 24.36 -17.92
C LYS A 124 12.02 25.72 -18.53
N LEU A 125 12.93 26.67 -18.37
CA LEU A 125 12.82 27.92 -19.10
C LEU A 125 12.96 27.67 -20.60
N SER A 126 12.16 28.39 -21.38
CA SER A 126 12.30 28.33 -22.83
C SER A 126 13.62 28.98 -23.25
N VAL A 127 14.24 28.45 -24.31
CA VAL A 127 15.44 29.06 -24.92
C VAL A 127 15.21 30.53 -25.27
N HIS A 128 14.00 30.86 -25.73
CA HIS A 128 13.60 32.22 -26.03
C HIS A 128 13.72 33.12 -24.79
N ASP A 129 13.08 32.73 -23.69
CA ASP A 129 13.06 33.52 -22.45
C ASP A 129 14.44 33.63 -21.83
N SER A 130 15.23 32.56 -21.84
CA SER A 130 16.62 32.59 -21.38
C SER A 130 17.47 33.58 -22.18
N ARG A 131 17.28 33.68 -23.50
CA ARG A 131 18.00 34.67 -24.32
C ARG A 131 17.63 36.10 -23.96
N GLU A 132 16.34 36.37 -23.78
CA GLU A 132 15.86 37.71 -23.37
C GLU A 132 16.32 38.07 -21.96
N ILE A 133 16.23 37.15 -21.00
CA ILE A 133 16.75 37.30 -19.63
C ILE A 133 18.23 37.67 -19.65
N ARG A 134 19.04 36.93 -20.43
CA ARG A 134 20.47 37.23 -20.57
C ARG A 134 20.64 38.64 -21.14
N ALA A 135 19.99 38.97 -22.26
CA ALA A 135 20.11 40.29 -22.88
C ALA A 135 19.73 41.43 -21.92
N MET A 136 18.67 41.27 -21.13
CA MET A 136 18.26 42.27 -20.12
C MET A 136 19.31 42.45 -19.03
N GLY A 137 19.85 41.36 -18.48
CA GLY A 137 20.92 41.44 -17.47
C GLY A 137 22.16 42.13 -18.00
N GLN A 138 22.55 41.78 -19.24
CA GLN A 138 23.71 42.33 -19.94
C GLN A 138 23.62 43.84 -20.19
N GLN A 139 22.46 44.31 -20.66
CA GLN A 139 22.23 45.75 -20.90
C GLN A 139 22.24 46.58 -19.60
N ASN A 140 21.94 45.95 -18.47
CA ASN A 140 21.78 46.64 -17.18
C ASN A 140 22.95 46.42 -16.22
N GLY A 141 23.95 45.61 -16.58
CA GLY A 141 25.09 45.31 -15.71
C GLY A 141 24.68 44.43 -14.53
N ILE A 142 23.86 43.41 -14.77
CA ILE A 142 23.32 42.52 -13.73
C ILE A 142 23.75 41.09 -14.04
N ASP A 143 24.38 40.44 -13.06
CA ASP A 143 24.75 39.03 -13.16
C ASP A 143 23.52 38.13 -12.96
N ILE A 144 23.31 37.19 -13.88
CA ILE A 144 22.20 36.24 -13.82
C ILE A 144 22.75 34.85 -13.50
N PHE A 145 22.15 34.21 -12.50
CA PHE A 145 22.47 32.85 -12.09
C PHE A 145 21.26 31.94 -12.27
N GLY A 146 21.51 30.70 -12.66
CA GLY A 146 20.50 29.66 -12.71
C GLY A 146 19.70 29.60 -14.01
N GLY A 147 18.40 29.29 -13.86
CA GLY A 147 17.66 28.42 -14.77
C GLY A 147 17.89 26.97 -14.33
N ASN A 148 16.90 26.35 -13.67
CA ASN A 148 17.01 25.02 -13.06
C ASN A 148 18.17 24.92 -12.05
N SER A 149 18.22 25.82 -11.06
CA SER A 149 19.33 25.93 -10.11
C SER A 149 18.86 25.91 -8.66
N LEU A 150 19.65 25.32 -7.76
CA LEU A 150 19.44 25.45 -6.31
C LEU A 150 20.12 26.68 -5.70
N GLY A 151 20.61 27.61 -6.52
CA GLY A 151 21.22 28.87 -6.08
C GLY A 151 22.69 28.76 -5.70
N ILE A 152 23.12 29.61 -4.76
CA ILE A 152 24.50 29.74 -4.31
C ILE A 152 24.57 29.76 -2.78
N ALA A 153 25.62 29.16 -2.24
CA ALA A 153 25.96 29.25 -0.83
C ALA A 153 27.43 29.61 -0.61
N ASP A 154 27.70 30.37 0.45
CA ASP A 154 29.04 30.68 0.95
C ASP A 154 29.18 30.14 2.38
N SER A 155 30.01 29.09 2.52
CA SER A 155 30.21 28.37 3.78
C SER A 155 31.00 29.19 4.81
N TRP A 156 31.82 30.15 4.36
CA TRP A 156 32.64 30.97 5.25
C TRP A 156 31.80 32.01 5.97
N ASN A 157 30.97 32.70 5.21
CA ASN A 157 30.14 33.79 5.69
C ASN A 157 28.79 33.32 6.20
N ARG A 158 28.46 32.03 5.99
CA ARG A 158 27.15 31.42 6.24
C ARG A 158 26.07 32.19 5.50
N VAL A 159 26.15 32.21 4.18
CA VAL A 159 25.16 32.89 3.32
C VAL A 159 24.60 31.87 2.34
N ARG A 160 23.28 31.87 2.15
CA ARG A 160 22.56 31.04 1.19
C ARG A 160 21.52 31.89 0.46
N ILE A 161 21.59 31.89 -0.88
CA ILE A 161 20.70 32.68 -1.74
C ILE A 161 20.13 31.79 -2.83
N GLY A 162 18.81 31.88 -3.06
CA GLY A 162 18.11 31.10 -4.06
C GLY A 162 17.44 29.85 -3.48
N GLY A 163 17.99 28.68 -3.81
CA GLY A 163 17.42 27.37 -3.49
C GLY A 163 17.94 26.71 -2.20
N ALA A 164 17.71 25.41 -2.10
CA ALA A 164 17.92 24.61 -0.89
C ALA A 164 19.31 23.95 -0.81
N LEU A 165 20.39 24.64 -1.22
CA LEU A 165 21.74 24.12 -1.00
C LEU A 165 22.00 23.86 0.50
N GLY A 166 22.51 22.67 0.82
CA GLY A 166 22.68 22.20 2.19
C GLY A 166 21.41 21.66 2.88
N GLY A 167 20.26 21.61 2.20
CA GLY A 167 19.01 21.08 2.77
C GLY A 167 18.44 21.95 3.89
N ASP A 168 17.73 21.32 4.83
CA ASP A 168 17.06 22.00 5.95
C ASP A 168 18.04 22.35 7.09
N SER A 169 19.20 21.69 7.13
CA SER A 169 20.28 21.94 8.09
C SER A 169 21.59 22.27 7.37
N PRO A 170 21.74 23.50 6.80
CA PRO A 170 22.85 23.82 5.89
C PRO A 170 24.23 23.64 6.50
N ASP A 171 24.40 23.83 7.81
CA ASP A 171 25.67 23.66 8.52
C ASP A 171 26.24 22.23 8.43
N GLU A 172 25.40 21.22 8.14
CA GLU A 172 25.88 19.86 7.93
C GLU A 172 26.75 19.78 6.67
N ALA A 173 26.27 20.29 5.53
CA ALA A 173 27.00 20.20 4.27
C ALA A 173 27.96 21.37 4.04
N LEU A 174 27.59 22.58 4.47
CA LEU A 174 28.30 23.84 4.19
C LEU A 174 29.37 24.13 5.23
N ARG A 175 30.33 23.22 5.37
CA ARG A 175 31.43 23.39 6.33
C ARG A 175 32.54 24.24 5.75
N LYS A 176 32.94 25.29 6.46
CA LYS A 176 34.08 26.16 6.10
C LYS A 176 35.36 25.35 5.81
N GLY A 177 35.94 25.53 4.63
CA GLY A 177 37.25 25.00 4.24
C GLY A 177 37.81 25.70 3.00
N SER A 178 38.51 25.00 2.12
CA SER A 178 39.28 25.64 1.03
C SER A 178 38.83 25.30 -0.40
N ILE A 179 37.71 24.56 -0.57
CA ILE A 179 37.29 24.04 -1.88
C ILE A 179 36.02 24.72 -2.41
N ALA A 180 36.09 25.29 -3.61
CA ALA A 180 34.91 25.79 -4.30
C ALA A 180 34.19 24.66 -5.06
N ILE A 181 32.87 24.74 -5.22
CA ILE A 181 32.08 23.78 -6.00
C ILE A 181 31.27 24.52 -7.05
N PHE A 182 31.37 24.09 -8.30
CA PHE A 182 30.50 24.51 -9.38
C PHE A 182 29.87 23.27 -10.01
N SER A 183 28.54 23.24 -10.09
CA SER A 183 27.83 22.04 -10.55
C SER A 183 26.60 22.41 -11.35
N ASN A 184 26.41 21.75 -12.49
CA ASN A 184 25.13 21.83 -13.21
C ASN A 184 23.97 21.27 -12.38
N SER A 185 24.25 20.32 -11.48
CA SER A 185 23.24 19.68 -10.63
C SER A 185 23.20 20.25 -9.23
N GLY A 186 22.08 20.89 -8.87
CA GLY A 186 21.89 21.44 -7.53
C GLY A 186 22.01 20.39 -6.41
N ASN A 187 21.44 19.19 -6.60
CA ASN A 187 21.57 18.12 -5.60
C ASN A 187 23.03 17.69 -5.42
N PHE A 188 23.76 17.48 -6.53
CA PHE A 188 25.17 17.08 -6.44
C PHE A 188 26.08 18.18 -5.92
N THR A 189 25.70 19.46 -6.03
CA THR A 189 26.40 20.55 -5.33
C THR A 189 26.50 20.25 -3.83
N THR A 190 25.40 19.81 -3.22
CA THR A 190 25.34 19.49 -1.78
C THR A 190 25.99 18.14 -1.48
N THR A 191 25.71 17.10 -2.28
CA THR A 191 26.30 15.77 -2.08
C THR A 191 27.83 15.78 -2.15
N ILE A 192 28.40 16.52 -3.11
CA ILE A 192 29.86 16.64 -3.26
C ILE A 192 30.45 17.31 -2.02
N ALA A 193 29.84 18.35 -1.47
CA ALA A 193 30.30 18.98 -0.24
C ALA A 193 30.33 17.99 0.94
N THR A 194 29.30 17.15 1.08
CA THR A 194 29.28 16.08 2.09
C THR A 194 30.38 15.05 1.86
N TYR A 195 30.66 14.68 0.61
CA TYR A 195 31.72 13.71 0.27
C TYR A 195 33.11 14.27 0.58
N LEU A 196 33.34 15.55 0.26
CA LEU A 196 34.57 16.25 0.59
C LEU A 196 34.79 16.33 2.10
N ARG A 197 33.73 16.64 2.86
CA ARG A 197 33.76 16.65 4.34
C ARG A 197 34.23 15.31 4.91
N MET A 198 33.75 14.18 4.35
CA MET A 198 34.20 12.86 4.80
C MET A 198 35.70 12.63 4.62
N ALA A 199 36.33 13.26 3.62
CA ALA A 199 37.78 13.18 3.39
C ALA A 199 38.59 14.31 4.05
N GLY A 200 37.98 15.16 4.87
CA GLY A 200 38.68 16.25 5.56
C GLY A 200 38.72 17.59 4.82
N TRP A 201 37.99 17.74 3.72
CA TRP A 201 37.95 18.96 2.92
C TRP A 201 36.65 19.74 3.15
N GLY A 202 36.76 21.01 3.52
CA GLY A 202 35.60 21.90 3.61
C GLY A 202 35.46 22.77 2.38
N THR A 203 34.37 23.52 2.31
CA THR A 203 33.99 24.33 1.16
C THR A 203 34.11 25.82 1.40
N THR A 204 34.28 26.58 0.30
CA THR A 204 34.22 28.04 0.27
C THR A 204 32.87 28.50 -0.28
N THR A 205 32.71 28.45 -1.59
CA THR A 205 31.51 28.84 -2.32
C THR A 205 31.00 27.65 -3.12
N LEU A 206 29.71 27.37 -3.00
CA LEU A 206 29.01 26.33 -3.73
C LEU A 206 28.01 26.99 -4.68
N MET A 207 28.14 26.70 -5.97
CA MET A 207 27.32 27.28 -7.02
C MET A 207 26.61 26.17 -7.80
N SER A 208 25.28 26.20 -7.79
CA SER A 208 24.46 25.49 -8.76
C SER A 208 24.30 26.38 -9.99
N SER A 209 24.96 26.03 -11.09
CA SER A 209 24.84 26.78 -12.36
C SER A 209 23.49 26.54 -13.04
N GLY A 210 22.95 25.34 -12.81
CA GLY A 210 21.71 24.85 -13.37
C GLY A 210 21.90 24.02 -14.63
N LYS A 211 20.79 23.51 -15.17
CA LYS A 211 20.80 22.51 -16.27
C LYS A 211 19.98 22.90 -17.50
N ASP A 212 19.33 24.05 -17.48
CA ASP A 212 18.64 24.51 -18.69
C ASP A 212 19.68 24.77 -19.80
N VAL A 213 19.21 24.75 -21.06
CA VAL A 213 20.07 24.86 -22.26
C VAL A 213 21.03 26.07 -22.20
N TYR A 214 20.58 27.17 -21.59
CA TYR A 214 21.38 28.38 -21.39
C TYR A 214 21.85 28.49 -19.95
N ILE A 215 23.15 28.34 -19.73
CA ILE A 215 23.77 28.60 -18.41
C ILE A 215 24.15 30.07 -18.34
N HIS A 216 23.49 30.81 -17.44
CA HIS A 216 23.66 32.26 -17.34
C HIS A 216 24.98 32.71 -16.71
N PHE A 217 25.50 31.97 -15.73
CA PHE A 217 26.83 32.15 -15.16
C PHE A 217 27.56 30.80 -15.27
N ALA A 218 28.47 30.70 -16.23
CA ALA A 218 29.00 29.45 -16.73
C ALA A 218 30.43 29.19 -16.23
N ALA A 219 31.02 28.10 -16.72
CA ALA A 219 32.35 27.65 -16.29
C ALA A 219 33.47 28.69 -16.49
N PRO A 220 33.52 29.50 -17.58
CA PRO A 220 34.55 30.52 -17.74
C PRO A 220 34.47 31.63 -16.68
N GLU A 221 33.26 32.13 -16.37
CA GLU A 221 33.07 33.16 -15.34
C GLU A 221 33.44 32.62 -13.95
N PHE A 222 33.04 31.37 -13.66
CA PHE A 222 33.43 30.70 -12.43
C PHE A 222 34.95 30.52 -12.33
N ALA A 223 35.62 30.10 -13.41
CA ALA A 223 37.07 29.90 -13.41
C ALA A 223 37.84 31.20 -13.17
N PHE A 224 37.37 32.31 -13.77
CA PHE A 224 37.92 33.64 -13.51
C PHE A 224 37.70 34.07 -12.05
N ALA A 225 36.47 33.99 -11.55
CA ALA A 225 36.15 34.35 -10.17
C ALA A 225 36.89 33.48 -9.14
N LEU A 226 37.11 32.20 -9.46
CA LEU A 226 37.90 31.25 -8.67
C LEU A 226 39.37 31.69 -8.56
N ALA A 227 39.97 32.12 -9.67
CA ALA A 227 41.36 32.59 -9.68
C ALA A 227 41.56 33.76 -8.69
N ASN A 228 40.57 34.64 -8.60
CA ASN A 228 40.58 35.84 -7.75
C ASN A 228 40.05 35.63 -6.32
N ASP A 229 39.57 34.43 -5.95
CA ASP A 229 39.12 34.16 -4.58
C ASP A 229 40.27 33.59 -3.72
N ALA A 230 40.88 34.43 -2.88
CA ALA A 230 41.97 34.03 -1.99
C ALA A 230 41.60 32.91 -1.00
N ARG A 231 40.30 32.70 -0.72
CA ARG A 231 39.82 31.65 0.19
C ARG A 231 39.85 30.26 -0.44
N SER A 232 39.70 30.20 -1.76
CA SER A 232 39.58 28.97 -2.54
C SER A 232 40.95 28.54 -3.06
N LYS A 233 41.43 27.37 -2.62
CA LYS A 233 42.69 26.77 -3.07
C LYS A 233 42.51 25.89 -4.32
N ALA A 234 41.37 25.23 -4.44
CA ALA A 234 41.01 24.39 -5.57
C ALA A 234 39.49 24.39 -5.76
N ALA A 235 39.01 23.79 -6.85
CA ALA A 235 37.59 23.61 -7.08
C ALA A 235 37.22 22.20 -7.56
N VAL A 236 35.96 21.83 -7.35
CA VAL A 236 35.30 20.69 -7.98
C VAL A 236 34.30 21.21 -9.01
N LEU A 237 34.40 20.71 -10.24
CA LEU A 237 33.48 21.02 -11.33
C LEU A 237 32.65 19.78 -11.69
N TYR A 238 31.34 19.80 -11.48
CA TYR A 238 30.45 18.72 -11.92
C TYR A 238 29.76 19.13 -13.22
N SER A 239 30.04 18.39 -14.29
CA SER A 239 29.60 18.71 -15.65
C SER A 239 28.74 17.60 -16.26
N GLU A 240 27.65 18.01 -16.91
CA GLU A 240 26.80 17.15 -17.73
C GLU A 240 27.00 17.41 -19.25
N PRO A 241 26.60 16.47 -20.12
CA PRO A 241 26.66 16.66 -21.58
C PRO A 241 25.81 17.84 -22.06
N GLY A 242 26.28 18.52 -23.12
CA GLY A 242 25.63 19.69 -23.73
C GLY A 242 26.32 21.01 -23.43
N GLY A 243 26.48 21.86 -24.44
CA GLY A 243 27.14 23.17 -24.36
C GLY A 243 28.68 23.09 -24.37
N TYR A 244 29.30 24.22 -24.74
CA TYR A 244 30.77 24.36 -24.89
C TYR A 244 31.41 25.16 -23.75
N TYR A 245 30.67 25.46 -22.68
CA TYR A 245 31.15 26.32 -21.58
C TYR A 245 32.44 25.81 -20.93
N GLU A 246 32.55 24.49 -20.73
CA GLU A 246 33.74 23.87 -20.13
C GLU A 246 34.95 23.89 -21.07
N LEU A 247 34.74 23.92 -22.39
CA LEU A 247 35.82 24.06 -23.38
C LEU A 247 36.48 25.44 -23.25
N ASP A 248 35.66 26.49 -23.11
CA ASP A 248 36.13 27.89 -23.03
C ASP A 248 36.70 28.26 -21.65
N ALA A 249 36.61 27.37 -20.65
CA ALA A 249 37.09 27.64 -19.30
C ALA A 249 38.63 27.55 -19.19
N HIS A 250 39.24 28.57 -18.59
CA HIS A 250 40.68 28.64 -18.29
C HIS A 250 40.91 28.65 -16.77
N PHE A 251 41.55 27.60 -16.25
CA PHE A 251 41.77 27.44 -14.81
C PHE A 251 43.20 27.82 -14.39
N ASN A 252 43.30 28.78 -13.48
CA ASN A 252 44.57 29.18 -12.85
C ASN A 252 44.81 28.52 -11.48
N LYS A 253 43.85 27.74 -11.01
CA LYS A 253 43.91 26.96 -9.76
C LYS A 253 43.56 25.51 -10.04
N PRO A 254 44.00 24.56 -9.20
CA PRO A 254 43.71 23.14 -9.40
C PRO A 254 42.21 22.84 -9.42
N VAL A 255 41.79 21.97 -10.35
CA VAL A 255 40.38 21.56 -10.49
C VAL A 255 40.22 20.05 -10.59
N VAL A 256 39.25 19.50 -9.88
CA VAL A 256 38.75 18.14 -10.13
C VAL A 256 37.45 18.23 -10.92
N ALA A 257 37.47 17.78 -12.17
CA ALA A 257 36.28 17.74 -13.01
C ALA A 257 35.61 16.37 -12.91
N CYS A 258 34.30 16.33 -12.62
CA CYS A 258 33.48 15.14 -12.69
C CYS A 258 32.55 15.23 -13.90
N VAL A 259 32.80 14.41 -14.92
CA VAL A 259 31.95 14.34 -16.12
C VAL A 259 31.12 13.08 -16.05
N VAL A 260 29.80 13.23 -16.13
CA VAL A 260 28.85 12.10 -16.09
C VAL A 260 28.07 11.98 -17.39
N GLY A 261 27.24 10.94 -17.50
CA GLY A 261 26.24 10.87 -18.56
C GLY A 261 26.70 10.23 -19.87
N ARG A 262 27.79 9.45 -19.89
CA ARG A 262 28.20 8.63 -21.05
C ARG A 262 27.05 7.80 -21.65
N TRP A 263 26.15 7.28 -20.80
CA TRP A 263 24.98 6.51 -21.24
C TRP A 263 23.99 7.32 -22.10
N LYS A 264 23.97 8.65 -22.00
CA LYS A 264 23.09 9.52 -22.80
C LYS A 264 23.40 9.43 -24.30
N GLN A 265 24.63 9.08 -24.70
CA GLN A 265 25.01 8.86 -26.10
C GLN A 265 24.27 7.68 -26.75
N LYS A 266 23.76 6.72 -25.97
CA LYS A 266 23.09 5.51 -26.47
C LYS A 266 21.57 5.68 -26.66
N LEU A 267 21.04 6.88 -26.40
CA LEU A 267 19.61 7.14 -26.39
C LEU A 267 19.17 7.96 -27.60
N THR A 268 18.08 7.50 -28.24
CA THR A 268 17.43 8.17 -29.38
C THR A 268 16.35 9.17 -28.96
N ARG A 269 16.11 9.33 -27.66
CA ARG A 269 15.15 10.28 -27.06
C ARG A 269 15.78 11.03 -25.90
N ALA A 270 15.41 12.30 -25.74
CA ALA A 270 15.77 13.07 -24.56
C ALA A 270 15.24 12.38 -23.29
N VAL A 271 16.14 12.11 -22.35
CA VAL A 271 15.83 11.53 -21.04
C VAL A 271 15.94 12.62 -19.98
N GLY A 272 14.79 12.98 -19.40
CA GLY A 272 14.72 14.02 -18.37
C GLY A 272 15.00 15.45 -18.87
N HIS A 273 15.40 16.29 -17.91
CA HIS A 273 15.51 17.76 -17.98
C HIS A 273 16.34 18.25 -19.19
N ALA A 274 15.77 19.20 -19.94
CA ALA A 274 16.18 19.59 -21.28
C ALA A 274 17.54 20.31 -21.33
N GLY A 275 18.46 19.78 -22.15
CA GLY A 275 19.78 20.36 -22.42
C GLY A 275 20.63 19.52 -23.37
N ALA A 276 20.57 18.19 -23.24
CA ALA A 276 21.30 17.28 -24.11
C ALA A 276 20.51 16.94 -25.38
N LEU A 277 20.56 17.80 -26.40
CA LEU A 277 20.32 17.34 -27.76
C LEU A 277 21.53 16.48 -28.16
N ALA A 278 21.37 15.16 -28.16
CA ALA A 278 22.37 14.25 -28.69
C ALA A 278 22.58 14.55 -30.19
N GLY A 279 23.81 14.94 -30.57
CA GLY A 279 24.17 15.21 -31.97
C GLY A 279 25.35 16.17 -32.20
N GLY A 280 25.83 16.89 -31.16
CA GLY A 280 26.98 17.80 -31.24
C GLY A 280 28.32 17.21 -30.74
N HIS A 281 29.41 17.96 -30.90
CA HIS A 281 30.75 17.61 -30.38
C HIS A 281 30.94 18.03 -28.89
N ASP A 282 29.86 18.06 -28.11
CA ASP A 282 29.76 18.54 -26.72
C ASP A 282 29.20 17.47 -25.75
N ASP A 283 29.34 16.20 -26.14
CA ASP A 283 28.96 15.06 -25.32
C ASP A 283 29.90 14.81 -24.13
N ALA A 284 29.57 13.81 -23.29
CA ALA A 284 30.39 13.45 -22.13
C ALA A 284 31.85 13.18 -22.53
N THR A 285 32.07 12.41 -23.60
CA THR A 285 33.42 12.01 -24.02
C THR A 285 34.22 13.22 -24.55
N ALA A 286 33.58 14.16 -25.24
CA ALA A 286 34.21 15.42 -25.64
C ALA A 286 34.65 16.24 -24.43
N LYS A 287 33.76 16.42 -23.45
CA LYS A 287 34.07 17.14 -22.20
C LYS A 287 35.19 16.46 -21.41
N GLU A 288 35.18 15.14 -21.33
CA GLU A 288 36.27 14.36 -20.74
C GLU A 288 37.61 14.68 -21.42
N ARG A 289 37.67 14.68 -22.76
CA ARG A 289 38.88 15.06 -23.51
C ARG A 289 39.33 16.49 -23.21
N TRP A 290 38.41 17.46 -23.18
CA TRP A 290 38.73 18.85 -22.89
C TRP A 290 39.36 19.03 -21.51
N PHE A 291 38.83 18.34 -20.49
CA PHE A 291 39.41 18.38 -19.15
C PHE A 291 40.75 17.63 -19.06
N MET A 292 40.87 16.47 -19.70
CA MET A 292 42.14 15.72 -19.75
C MET A 292 43.26 16.56 -20.37
N GLU A 293 42.99 17.25 -21.48
CA GLU A 293 43.94 18.16 -22.13
C GLU A 293 44.32 19.34 -21.21
N LYS A 294 43.34 20.01 -20.59
CA LYS A 294 43.59 21.13 -19.65
C LYS A 294 44.45 20.71 -18.46
N PHE A 295 44.24 19.49 -17.95
CA PHE A 295 44.96 18.97 -16.80
C PHE A 295 46.27 18.26 -17.17
N GLY A 296 46.49 17.94 -18.45
CA GLY A 296 47.66 17.19 -18.90
C GLY A 296 47.69 15.75 -18.41
N VAL A 297 46.54 15.09 -18.39
CA VAL A 297 46.39 13.66 -18.03
C VAL A 297 45.82 12.89 -19.23
N ASP A 298 46.11 11.58 -19.32
CA ASP A 298 45.73 10.73 -20.46
C ASP A 298 44.49 9.87 -20.21
N ARG A 299 44.03 9.79 -18.95
CA ARG A 299 42.88 8.98 -18.52
C ARG A 299 42.20 9.58 -17.29
N ALA A 300 41.00 9.07 -16.99
CA ALA A 300 40.25 9.46 -15.80
C ALA A 300 40.81 8.78 -14.53
N PHE A 301 40.78 9.51 -13.42
CA PHE A 301 41.18 9.05 -12.10
C PHE A 301 40.20 8.00 -11.54
N THR A 302 40.77 6.93 -11.00
CA THR A 302 40.08 6.02 -10.07
C THR A 302 40.94 5.82 -8.82
N PRO A 303 40.36 5.44 -7.66
CA PRO A 303 41.16 5.14 -6.48
C PRO A 303 42.21 4.04 -6.70
N ASP A 304 41.91 3.06 -7.56
CA ASP A 304 42.80 1.92 -7.84
C ASP A 304 43.84 2.21 -8.94
N ASP A 305 43.53 3.11 -9.87
CA ASP A 305 44.46 3.66 -10.88
C ASP A 305 44.38 5.20 -10.88
N PRO A 306 45.13 5.87 -9.98
CA PRO A 306 45.15 7.33 -9.88
C PRO A 306 45.80 7.99 -11.11
N ALA A 307 45.09 8.92 -11.74
CA ALA A 307 45.61 9.77 -12.82
C ALA A 307 45.30 11.25 -12.53
N CYS A 308 46.30 12.01 -12.10
CA CYS A 308 46.17 13.43 -11.76
C CYS A 308 47.48 14.21 -12.03
N SER A 309 47.38 15.53 -12.07
CA SER A 309 48.53 16.45 -12.08
C SER A 309 48.32 17.57 -11.07
N ALA A 310 49.31 18.46 -10.90
CA ALA A 310 49.14 19.67 -10.12
C ALA A 310 48.01 20.58 -10.65
N LYS A 311 47.66 20.49 -11.94
CA LYS A 311 46.56 21.27 -12.54
C LYS A 311 45.19 20.68 -12.23
N GLY A 312 45.07 19.37 -12.01
CA GLY A 312 43.77 18.75 -11.79
C GLY A 312 43.68 17.26 -12.07
N ALA A 313 42.45 16.76 -12.02
CA ALA A 313 42.09 15.38 -12.34
C ALA A 313 40.68 15.32 -12.97
N LEU A 314 40.46 14.38 -13.87
CA LEU A 314 39.14 14.02 -14.38
C LEU A 314 38.61 12.79 -13.62
N VAL A 315 37.37 12.80 -13.17
CA VAL A 315 36.66 11.60 -12.66
C VAL A 315 35.34 11.41 -13.39
N THR A 316 34.86 10.18 -13.45
CA THR A 316 33.55 9.84 -14.06
C THR A 316 32.51 9.38 -13.03
N ASN A 317 32.90 9.35 -11.76
CA ASN A 317 32.07 8.97 -10.62
C ASN A 317 32.29 9.96 -9.48
N ILE A 318 31.21 10.54 -8.95
CA ILE A 318 31.26 11.51 -7.85
C ILE A 318 31.91 10.94 -6.60
N ALA A 319 31.83 9.62 -6.37
CA ALA A 319 32.44 8.97 -5.21
C ALA A 319 33.98 9.00 -5.27
N HIS A 320 34.57 9.21 -6.45
CA HIS A 320 36.03 9.31 -6.62
C HIS A 320 36.56 10.74 -6.38
N ILE A 321 35.67 11.75 -6.34
CA ILE A 321 36.06 13.16 -6.17
C ILE A 321 36.93 13.38 -4.93
N PRO A 322 36.61 12.86 -3.73
CA PRO A 322 37.42 13.14 -2.55
C PRO A 322 38.84 12.58 -2.66
N ALA A 323 39.00 11.38 -3.24
CA ALA A 323 40.31 10.78 -3.46
C ALA A 323 41.11 11.55 -4.52
N ALA A 324 40.48 11.89 -5.65
CA ALA A 324 41.10 12.67 -6.72
C ALA A 324 41.54 14.05 -6.23
N LEU A 325 40.68 14.75 -5.48
CA LEU A 325 41.01 16.05 -4.90
C LEU A 325 42.15 15.94 -3.91
N THR A 326 42.13 14.94 -3.04
CA THR A 326 43.22 14.72 -2.07
C THR A 326 44.56 14.47 -2.77
N ALA A 327 44.55 13.72 -3.89
CA ALA A 327 45.75 13.50 -4.70
C ALA A 327 46.24 14.80 -5.37
N VAL A 328 45.36 15.54 -6.05
CA VAL A 328 45.69 16.84 -6.68
C VAL A 328 46.21 17.85 -5.65
N MET A 329 45.58 17.93 -4.48
CA MET A 329 45.99 18.84 -3.41
C MET A 329 47.36 18.47 -2.83
N ARG A 330 47.68 17.17 -2.77
CA ARG A 330 49.00 16.68 -2.36
C ARG A 330 50.10 17.10 -3.33
N GLU A 331 49.85 17.02 -4.64
CA GLU A 331 50.77 17.53 -5.68
C GLU A 331 51.04 19.04 -5.52
N ASN A 332 50.07 19.78 -4.97
CA ASN A 332 50.18 21.21 -4.68
C ASN A 332 50.62 21.50 -3.22
N GLY A 333 51.19 20.53 -2.51
CA GLY A 333 51.71 20.70 -1.15
C GLY A 333 50.66 21.04 -0.09
N SER A 334 49.37 20.80 -0.35
CA SER A 334 48.26 21.13 0.54
C SER A 334 47.76 19.90 1.31
N ARG A 335 47.40 20.11 2.58
CA ARG A 335 46.78 19.10 3.46
C ARG A 335 45.28 19.36 3.60
N PRO A 336 44.47 18.34 3.95
CA PRO A 336 43.05 18.51 4.28
C PRO A 336 42.83 19.61 5.33
N ASP A 337 41.70 20.31 5.22
CA ASP A 337 41.34 21.44 6.09
C ASP A 337 41.12 20.99 7.55
N PHE A 338 40.65 19.76 7.74
CA PHE A 338 40.39 19.13 9.03
C PHE A 338 40.54 17.60 8.96
N ALA A 339 40.46 16.92 10.10
CA ALA A 339 40.50 15.46 10.16
C ALA A 339 39.28 14.84 9.45
N PRO A 340 39.44 13.75 8.67
CA PRO A 340 38.33 13.03 8.05
C PRO A 340 37.23 12.63 9.05
N GLU A 341 35.97 12.90 8.73
CA GLU A 341 34.82 12.65 9.62
C GLU A 341 34.04 11.37 9.29
N GLY A 342 34.57 10.51 8.42
CA GLY A 342 33.96 9.21 8.14
C GLY A 342 34.38 8.64 6.78
N SER A 343 33.53 7.77 6.26
CA SER A 343 33.71 7.14 4.94
C SER A 343 32.40 7.09 4.17
N LEU A 344 32.53 6.94 2.85
CA LEU A 344 31.43 6.72 1.91
C LEU A 344 30.93 5.26 1.90
N ALA A 345 31.36 4.44 2.86
CA ALA A 345 30.91 3.06 2.96
C ALA A 345 29.40 2.98 3.22
N LEU A 346 28.75 1.96 2.65
CA LEU A 346 27.35 1.67 2.94
C LEU A 346 27.19 1.29 4.41
N LYS A 347 26.22 1.91 5.09
CA LYS A 347 25.97 1.76 6.53
C LYS A 347 24.53 1.27 6.75
N PRO A 348 24.23 0.00 6.49
CA PRO A 348 22.86 -0.50 6.60
C PRO A 348 22.40 -0.48 8.06
N TRP A 349 21.21 0.07 8.33
CA TRP A 349 20.56 0.05 9.66
C TRP A 349 19.67 -1.18 9.86
N PHE A 350 19.30 -1.84 8.76
CA PHE A 350 18.44 -3.02 8.75
C PHE A 350 19.03 -4.09 7.85
N ARG A 351 18.81 -5.35 8.22
CA ARG A 351 19.20 -6.53 7.44
C ARG A 351 18.06 -7.53 7.43
N SER A 352 17.81 -8.11 6.25
CA SER A 352 17.00 -9.32 6.11
C SER A 352 17.62 -10.17 5.02
N SER A 353 18.14 -11.33 5.38
CA SER A 353 18.59 -12.32 4.40
C SER A 353 17.46 -13.25 3.96
N ARG A 354 16.25 -13.11 4.54
CA ARG A 354 15.11 -14.03 4.34
C ARG A 354 15.50 -15.51 4.49
N GLY A 355 16.46 -15.81 5.37
CA GLY A 355 16.97 -17.16 5.61
C GLY A 355 18.12 -17.60 4.68
N LEU A 356 18.57 -16.75 3.76
CA LEU A 356 19.73 -17.02 2.91
C LEU A 356 21.05 -16.83 3.70
N VAL A 357 22.02 -17.69 3.43
CA VAL A 357 23.41 -17.51 3.88
C VAL A 357 24.17 -16.75 2.79
N LEU A 358 24.62 -15.52 3.09
CA LEU A 358 25.33 -14.68 2.14
C LEU A 358 26.86 -14.85 2.29
N PRO A 359 27.64 -14.79 1.20
CA PRO A 359 29.11 -14.69 1.27
C PRO A 359 29.55 -13.47 2.09
N ALA A 360 30.71 -13.56 2.75
CA ALA A 360 31.19 -12.51 3.66
C ALA A 360 31.36 -11.15 2.99
N GLU A 361 31.66 -11.12 1.69
CA GLU A 361 31.82 -9.90 0.90
C GLU A 361 30.48 -9.20 0.61
N LEU A 362 29.37 -9.94 0.68
CA LEU A 362 28.01 -9.44 0.47
C LEU A 362 27.24 -9.29 1.79
N ASP A 363 27.73 -9.91 2.87
CA ASP A 363 27.12 -9.86 4.19
C ASP A 363 27.55 -8.63 4.99
N LEU A 364 27.08 -7.47 4.55
CA LEU A 364 27.41 -6.21 5.19
C LEU A 364 26.89 -6.16 6.65
N PRO A 365 27.72 -5.76 7.62
CA PRO A 365 27.30 -5.66 9.00
C PRO A 365 26.28 -4.53 9.17
N VAL A 366 25.20 -4.80 9.91
CA VAL A 366 24.27 -3.76 10.36
C VAL A 366 25.01 -2.86 11.33
N VAL A 367 24.93 -1.56 11.11
CA VAL A 367 25.45 -0.55 12.04
C VAL A 367 24.32 0.08 12.83
N THR A 368 24.63 0.57 14.01
CA THR A 368 23.68 1.38 14.79
C THR A 368 23.29 2.61 14.00
N ALA A 369 21.98 2.86 13.90
CA ALA A 369 21.48 4.07 13.27
C ALA A 369 21.96 5.31 14.03
N LEU A 370 22.02 6.45 13.34
CA LEU A 370 22.37 7.71 13.99
C LEU A 370 21.18 8.19 14.85
N SER A 371 21.46 8.83 15.98
CA SER A 371 20.41 9.44 16.79
C SER A 371 19.67 10.53 16.00
N PRO A 372 18.33 10.62 16.09
CA PRO A 372 17.42 9.89 17.00
C PRO A 372 16.86 8.56 16.46
N TYR A 373 17.29 8.11 15.29
CA TYR A 373 16.70 6.95 14.61
C TYR A 373 16.99 5.63 15.33
N ASP A 374 18.10 5.51 16.04
CA ASP A 374 18.43 4.36 16.89
C ASP A 374 17.35 4.07 17.93
N ALA A 375 16.94 5.08 18.69
CA ALA A 375 15.89 4.97 19.70
C ALA A 375 14.55 4.59 19.07
N GLN A 376 14.21 5.19 17.92
CA GLN A 376 12.98 4.88 17.19
C GLN A 376 12.93 3.42 16.73
N ILE A 377 14.05 2.89 16.23
CA ILE A 377 14.18 1.48 15.81
C ILE A 377 14.05 0.55 17.01
N ALA A 378 14.67 0.87 18.15
CA ALA A 378 14.57 0.08 19.37
C ALA A 378 13.11 -0.04 19.85
N THR A 379 12.37 1.08 19.88
CA THR A 379 10.93 1.08 20.21
C THR A 379 10.11 0.28 19.21
N LEU A 380 10.38 0.41 17.91
CA LEU A 380 9.67 -0.35 16.86
C LEU A 380 9.90 -1.87 16.99
N ASN A 381 11.07 -2.29 17.45
CA ASN A 381 11.39 -3.71 17.64
C ASN A 381 10.67 -4.33 18.84
N GLN A 382 10.21 -3.53 19.81
CA GLN A 382 9.38 -4.01 20.92
C GLN A 382 7.91 -4.21 20.53
N GLN A 383 7.48 -3.65 19.39
CA GLN A 383 6.10 -3.79 18.93
C GLN A 383 5.85 -5.16 18.29
N VAL A 384 4.81 -5.84 18.77
CA VAL A 384 4.25 -7.06 18.19
C VAL A 384 3.10 -6.73 17.25
N GLY A 385 2.94 -7.54 16.20
CA GLY A 385 1.97 -7.29 15.14
C GLY A 385 2.39 -6.22 14.14
N ILE A 386 1.62 -6.12 13.06
CA ILE A 386 1.83 -5.12 12.02
C ILE A 386 1.09 -3.82 12.32
N VAL A 387 1.70 -2.69 11.96
CA VAL A 387 1.05 -1.38 11.91
C VAL A 387 0.89 -1.00 10.44
N LEU A 388 -0.35 -0.82 10.01
CA LEU A 388 -0.69 -0.54 8.61
C LEU A 388 -0.98 0.95 8.42
N PRO A 389 -0.49 1.57 7.33
CA PRO A 389 -0.82 2.96 7.03
C PRO A 389 -2.31 3.09 6.69
N ARG A 390 -2.93 4.13 7.24
CA ARG A 390 -4.35 4.45 7.01
C ARG A 390 -4.57 5.06 5.62
N GLN A 391 -5.54 4.58 4.87
CA GLN A 391 -5.84 4.96 3.49
C GLN A 391 -7.35 4.87 3.21
N ASN A 392 -7.78 5.39 2.06
CA ASN A 392 -9.16 5.23 1.60
C ASN A 392 -9.36 3.78 1.12
N MET A 393 -10.40 3.12 1.63
CA MET A 393 -10.69 1.70 1.35
C MET A 393 -11.94 1.47 0.49
N LYS A 394 -12.53 2.53 -0.09
CA LYS A 394 -13.59 2.40 -1.10
C LYS A 394 -13.02 1.73 -2.35
N ASP A 395 -13.58 0.59 -2.75
CA ASP A 395 -13.16 -0.19 -3.92
C ASP A 395 -11.69 -0.66 -3.90
N ALA A 396 -11.04 -0.59 -2.74
CA ALA A 396 -9.67 -1.03 -2.51
C ALA A 396 -9.63 -2.01 -1.33
N SER A 397 -8.72 -2.98 -1.34
CA SER A 397 -8.56 -3.94 -0.23
C SER A 397 -7.13 -4.45 -0.15
N GLY A 398 -6.65 -4.64 1.07
CA GLY A 398 -5.46 -5.43 1.38
C GLY A 398 -5.77 -6.91 1.61
N ALA A 399 -7.06 -7.26 1.78
CA ALA A 399 -7.53 -8.62 1.97
C ALA A 399 -7.81 -9.34 0.65
N SER A 400 -8.68 -8.78 -0.19
CA SER A 400 -9.09 -9.41 -1.44
C SER A 400 -8.62 -8.68 -2.68
N GLN A 401 -8.33 -9.47 -3.72
CA GLN A 401 -7.88 -8.99 -5.02
C GLN A 401 -8.59 -9.77 -6.12
N MET A 402 -8.90 -9.09 -7.23
CA MET A 402 -9.36 -9.73 -8.45
C MET A 402 -8.24 -9.68 -9.48
N ASP A 403 -7.85 -10.84 -9.99
CA ASP A 403 -6.88 -10.91 -11.09
C ASP A 403 -7.54 -10.40 -12.38
N ALA A 404 -6.97 -9.37 -13.01
CA ALA A 404 -7.58 -8.72 -14.16
C ALA A 404 -7.65 -9.62 -15.41
N GLY A 405 -6.72 -10.58 -15.55
CA GLY A 405 -6.65 -11.46 -16.72
C GLY A 405 -7.60 -12.66 -16.62
N THR A 406 -7.55 -13.35 -15.48
CA THR A 406 -8.31 -14.58 -15.21
C THR A 406 -9.68 -14.32 -14.58
N GLN A 407 -9.88 -13.15 -13.95
CA GLN A 407 -11.04 -12.83 -13.10
C GLN A 407 -11.23 -13.80 -11.92
N VAL A 408 -10.20 -14.59 -11.60
CA VAL A 408 -10.16 -15.38 -10.37
C VAL A 408 -9.73 -14.46 -9.26
N THR A 409 -10.53 -14.46 -8.20
CA THR A 409 -10.27 -13.65 -7.01
C THR A 409 -9.39 -14.41 -6.03
N SER A 410 -8.71 -13.67 -5.17
CA SER A 410 -7.88 -14.21 -4.09
C SER A 410 -8.12 -13.48 -2.78
N LEU A 411 -7.93 -14.19 -1.67
CA LEU A 411 -7.90 -13.66 -0.31
C LEU A 411 -6.49 -13.85 0.26
N TYR A 412 -5.81 -12.78 0.63
CA TYR A 412 -4.41 -12.77 1.09
C TYR A 412 -3.46 -13.59 0.20
N GLY A 413 -3.64 -13.52 -1.12
CA GLY A 413 -2.83 -14.23 -2.11
C GLY A 413 -3.24 -15.68 -2.37
N VAL A 414 -4.21 -16.23 -1.63
CA VAL A 414 -4.80 -17.55 -1.90
C VAL A 414 -5.98 -17.39 -2.84
N SER A 415 -5.91 -17.97 -4.04
CA SER A 415 -7.04 -17.92 -4.99
C SER A 415 -8.28 -18.63 -4.44
N VAL A 416 -9.48 -18.22 -4.84
CA VAL A 416 -10.72 -18.92 -4.45
C VAL A 416 -10.77 -20.38 -4.92
N LEU A 417 -10.02 -20.73 -5.98
CA LEU A 417 -9.86 -22.12 -6.45
C LEU A 417 -8.99 -22.96 -5.50
N GLN A 418 -8.01 -22.33 -4.85
CA GLN A 418 -7.22 -22.98 -3.82
C GLN A 418 -8.01 -23.05 -2.51
N ALA A 419 -8.70 -21.96 -2.15
CA ALA A 419 -9.52 -21.89 -0.94
C ALA A 419 -10.72 -22.84 -0.95
N SER A 420 -11.26 -23.19 -2.13
CA SER A 420 -12.28 -24.25 -2.29
C SER A 420 -11.79 -25.65 -1.92
N GLN A 421 -10.49 -25.81 -1.67
CA GLN A 421 -9.89 -27.07 -1.21
C GLN A 421 -9.60 -27.06 0.29
N TYR A 422 -9.91 -25.96 0.97
CA TYR A 422 -9.70 -25.80 2.41
C TYR A 422 -10.99 -26.07 3.17
N SER A 423 -10.83 -26.59 4.38
CA SER A 423 -11.95 -26.75 5.31
C SER A 423 -12.48 -25.38 5.74
N LEU A 424 -13.66 -25.36 6.38
CA LEU A 424 -14.24 -24.14 6.93
C LEU A 424 -13.29 -23.49 7.96
N GLU A 425 -12.65 -24.29 8.81
CA GLU A 425 -11.67 -23.86 9.79
C GLU A 425 -10.49 -23.15 9.13
N SER A 426 -9.93 -23.78 8.09
CA SER A 426 -8.80 -23.19 7.36
C SER A 426 -9.17 -21.90 6.64
N ASN A 427 -10.39 -21.79 6.12
CA ASN A 427 -10.88 -20.55 5.50
C ASN A 427 -11.14 -19.45 6.53
N LEU A 428 -11.57 -19.78 7.76
CA LEU A 428 -11.67 -18.83 8.87
C LEU A 428 -10.30 -18.31 9.30
N CYS A 429 -9.32 -19.22 9.45
CA CYS A 429 -7.93 -18.85 9.70
C CYS A 429 -7.40 -17.95 8.58
N LEU A 430 -7.60 -18.31 7.31
CA LEU A 430 -7.15 -17.50 6.18
C LEU A 430 -7.71 -16.07 6.25
N ALA A 431 -9.00 -15.92 6.56
CA ALA A 431 -9.67 -14.64 6.59
C ALA A 431 -9.20 -13.69 7.69
N LEU A 432 -8.87 -14.19 8.88
CA LEU A 432 -8.51 -13.36 10.04
C LEU A 432 -7.04 -13.43 10.45
N LEU A 433 -6.31 -14.45 10.00
CA LEU A 433 -4.91 -14.72 10.36
C LEU A 433 -3.96 -14.63 9.15
N HIS A 434 -4.50 -14.43 7.95
CA HIS A 434 -3.76 -14.29 6.69
C HIS A 434 -2.96 -15.54 6.29
N GLU A 435 -3.36 -16.71 6.82
CA GLU A 435 -2.84 -18.03 6.50
C GLU A 435 -3.87 -19.11 6.87
N ALA A 436 -3.86 -20.25 6.16
CA ALA A 436 -4.89 -21.28 6.29
C ALA A 436 -4.83 -22.11 7.60
N GLY A 437 -3.82 -21.88 8.45
CA GLY A 437 -3.56 -22.67 9.64
C GLY A 437 -3.13 -24.13 9.34
N GLY A 438 -2.77 -24.84 10.41
CA GLY A 438 -2.45 -26.27 10.39
C GLY A 438 -3.50 -27.14 11.09
N GLU A 439 -3.17 -28.41 11.31
CA GLU A 439 -4.07 -29.38 11.96
C GLU A 439 -4.45 -28.94 13.38
N ASN A 440 -3.49 -28.42 14.16
CA ASN A 440 -3.77 -27.91 15.50
C ASN A 440 -4.76 -26.75 15.49
N ASP A 441 -4.63 -25.85 14.51
CA ASP A 441 -5.51 -24.69 14.37
C ASP A 441 -6.94 -25.12 14.04
N ALA A 442 -7.11 -26.15 13.21
CA ALA A 442 -8.43 -26.73 12.92
C ALA A 442 -9.11 -27.31 14.17
N LYS A 443 -8.34 -27.98 15.06
CA LYS A 443 -8.83 -28.49 16.35
C LYS A 443 -9.31 -27.35 17.25
N LEU A 444 -8.51 -26.29 17.34
CA LEU A 444 -8.80 -25.09 18.13
C LEU A 444 -10.05 -24.35 17.62
N VAL A 445 -10.13 -24.08 16.32
CA VAL A 445 -11.28 -23.40 15.69
C VAL A 445 -12.57 -24.22 15.87
N SER A 446 -12.50 -25.54 15.70
CA SER A 446 -13.66 -26.43 15.88
C SER A 446 -14.25 -26.34 17.28
N VAL A 447 -13.41 -26.31 18.33
CA VAL A 447 -13.89 -26.14 19.71
C VAL A 447 -14.44 -24.72 19.92
N ALA A 448 -13.68 -23.70 19.51
CA ALA A 448 -14.01 -22.31 19.77
C ALA A 448 -15.35 -21.91 19.14
N VAL A 449 -15.54 -22.20 17.85
CA VAL A 449 -16.80 -21.93 17.15
C VAL A 449 -17.87 -22.93 17.62
N GLY A 450 -17.53 -24.21 17.75
CA GLY A 450 -18.40 -25.30 18.21
C GLY A 450 -19.17 -24.99 19.50
N ALA A 451 -18.50 -24.39 20.47
CA ALA A 451 -19.08 -24.03 21.76
C ALA A 451 -20.10 -22.87 21.68
N LEU A 452 -20.25 -22.25 20.51
CA LEU A 452 -21.07 -21.06 20.27
C LEU A 452 -22.16 -21.28 19.21
N ILE A 453 -22.27 -22.48 18.63
CA ILE A 453 -23.24 -22.78 17.56
C ILE A 453 -24.62 -23.14 18.13
N ASN A 454 -24.66 -23.80 19.28
CA ASN A 454 -25.93 -24.15 19.90
C ASN A 454 -26.51 -22.97 20.68
N LEU A 455 -27.53 -22.34 20.10
CA LEU A 455 -28.21 -21.16 20.63
C LEU A 455 -29.44 -21.50 21.49
N TYR A 456 -29.56 -22.73 21.99
CA TYR A 456 -30.68 -23.14 22.83
C TYR A 456 -30.83 -22.22 24.05
N GLY A 457 -32.02 -21.62 24.19
CA GLY A 457 -32.33 -20.68 25.27
C GLY A 457 -31.71 -19.29 25.13
N ASP A 458 -31.00 -18.98 24.04
CA ASP A 458 -30.42 -17.66 23.80
C ASP A 458 -31.40 -16.74 23.03
N ALA A 459 -31.39 -15.45 23.38
CA ALA A 459 -32.21 -14.43 22.72
C ALA A 459 -31.91 -14.28 21.21
N THR A 460 -30.69 -14.61 20.77
CA THR A 460 -30.30 -14.62 19.35
C THR A 460 -31.12 -15.64 18.55
N LEU A 461 -31.38 -16.83 19.11
CA LEU A 461 -32.23 -17.84 18.47
C LEU A 461 -33.68 -17.37 18.37
N ALA A 462 -34.20 -16.78 19.45
CA ALA A 462 -35.55 -16.23 19.46
C ALA A 462 -35.73 -15.14 18.39
N ALA A 463 -34.74 -14.25 18.23
CA ALA A 463 -34.77 -13.21 17.20
C ALA A 463 -34.67 -13.78 15.78
N ALA A 464 -33.79 -14.77 15.55
CA ALA A 464 -33.68 -15.46 14.27
C ALA A 464 -35.00 -16.17 13.91
N GLN A 465 -35.59 -16.87 14.87
CA GLN A 465 -36.83 -17.60 14.68
C GLN A 465 -38.01 -16.66 14.40
N ALA A 466 -38.14 -15.56 15.15
CA ALA A 466 -39.16 -14.55 14.89
C ALA A 466 -39.02 -13.94 13.47
N ALA A 467 -37.79 -13.65 13.03
CA ALA A 467 -37.54 -13.18 11.68
C ALA A 467 -37.93 -14.23 10.63
N ARG A 468 -37.61 -15.51 10.87
CA ARG A 468 -37.93 -16.62 9.97
C ARG A 468 -39.44 -16.84 9.83
N GLU A 469 -40.17 -16.83 10.95
CA GLU A 469 -41.63 -16.98 10.99
C GLU A 469 -42.36 -15.82 10.32
N ALA A 470 -41.78 -14.62 10.35
CA ALA A 470 -42.25 -13.47 9.56
C ALA A 470 -42.00 -13.59 8.05
N GLY A 471 -41.39 -14.68 7.58
CA GLY A 471 -41.14 -14.94 6.17
C GLY A 471 -39.92 -14.22 5.59
N ASN A 472 -39.01 -13.75 6.44
CA ASN A 472 -37.80 -13.08 5.98
C ASN A 472 -36.82 -14.05 5.30
N ALA A 473 -36.06 -13.50 4.35
CA ALA A 473 -34.96 -14.23 3.70
C ALA A 473 -33.81 -14.53 4.69
N PRO A 474 -32.98 -15.56 4.41
CA PRO A 474 -31.87 -15.97 5.28
C PRO A 474 -30.95 -14.85 5.76
N ASN A 475 -30.59 -13.91 4.89
CA ASN A 475 -29.73 -12.79 5.24
C ASN A 475 -30.35 -11.88 6.33
N CYS A 476 -31.66 -11.63 6.27
CA CYS A 476 -32.39 -10.88 7.28
C CYS A 476 -32.52 -11.65 8.60
N VAL A 477 -32.74 -12.97 8.53
CA VAL A 477 -32.76 -13.86 9.72
C VAL A 477 -31.41 -13.81 10.45
N LEU A 478 -30.32 -13.96 9.71
CA LEU A 478 -28.97 -13.85 10.24
C LEU A 478 -28.66 -12.44 10.77
N ALA A 479 -29.16 -11.40 10.11
CA ALA A 479 -28.96 -10.01 10.55
C ALA A 479 -29.66 -9.72 11.89
N ALA A 480 -30.85 -10.30 12.11
CA ALA A 480 -31.55 -10.21 13.39
C ALA A 480 -30.73 -10.84 14.53
N ALA A 481 -30.15 -12.03 14.31
CA ALA A 481 -29.27 -12.67 15.27
C ALA A 481 -28.00 -11.85 15.52
N ALA A 482 -27.29 -11.45 14.47
CA ALA A 482 -26.04 -10.68 14.57
C ALA A 482 -26.23 -9.35 15.31
N SER A 483 -27.38 -8.69 15.15
CA SER A 483 -27.68 -7.42 15.82
C SER A 483 -27.66 -7.51 17.35
N ILE A 484 -27.86 -8.71 17.92
CA ILE A 484 -27.86 -8.96 19.37
C ILE A 484 -26.47 -9.39 19.89
N VAL A 485 -25.53 -9.73 19.00
CA VAL A 485 -24.14 -10.11 19.33
C VAL A 485 -23.23 -8.89 19.47
N GLY A 486 -23.64 -7.94 20.33
CA GLY A 486 -22.86 -6.74 20.60
C GLY A 486 -21.56 -6.99 21.39
N PRO A 487 -20.71 -5.97 21.56
CA PRO A 487 -19.35 -6.11 22.12
C PRO A 487 -19.33 -6.70 23.53
N ARG A 488 -20.34 -6.43 24.36
CA ARG A 488 -20.44 -6.96 25.73
C ARG A 488 -20.48 -8.49 25.81
N ARG A 489 -20.83 -9.19 24.73
CA ARG A 489 -20.83 -10.66 24.70
C ARG A 489 -19.44 -11.28 24.54
N ALA A 490 -18.45 -10.49 24.10
CA ALA A 490 -17.07 -10.96 23.89
C ALA A 490 -16.04 -10.13 24.67
N ASP A 491 -16.43 -9.05 25.36
CA ASP A 491 -15.53 -8.13 26.06
C ASP A 491 -14.59 -8.84 27.05
N GLY A 492 -15.11 -9.78 27.85
CA GLY A 492 -14.30 -10.55 28.79
C GLY A 492 -13.21 -11.35 28.08
N ALA A 493 -13.57 -12.08 27.02
CA ALA A 493 -12.62 -12.83 26.21
C ALA A 493 -11.61 -11.92 25.48
N CYS A 494 -12.04 -10.80 24.90
CA CYS A 494 -11.14 -9.84 24.24
C CYS A 494 -10.13 -9.22 25.23
N ARG A 495 -10.57 -8.87 26.45
CA ARG A 495 -9.69 -8.38 27.53
C ARG A 495 -8.72 -9.46 27.99
N ALA A 496 -9.16 -10.71 28.10
CA ALA A 496 -8.30 -11.84 28.42
C ALA A 496 -7.25 -12.08 27.31
N VAL A 497 -7.61 -11.98 26.02
CA VAL A 497 -6.64 -12.06 24.90
C VAL A 497 -5.57 -10.98 25.04
N ARG A 498 -5.97 -9.73 25.30
CA ARG A 498 -5.03 -8.63 25.51
C ARG A 498 -4.01 -8.96 26.61
N ALA A 499 -4.48 -9.47 27.74
CA ALA A 499 -3.61 -9.85 28.85
C ALA A 499 -2.70 -11.04 28.51
N LEU A 500 -3.22 -12.09 27.85
CA LEU A 500 -2.43 -13.25 27.44
C LEU A 500 -1.33 -12.87 26.42
N VAL A 501 -1.62 -11.93 25.51
CA VAL A 501 -0.62 -11.42 24.56
C VAL A 501 0.53 -10.71 25.29
N GLU A 502 0.21 -9.88 26.29
CA GLU A 502 1.19 -9.18 27.11
C GLU A 502 2.05 -10.15 27.93
N LEU A 503 1.42 -11.16 28.54
CA LEU A 503 2.13 -12.20 29.30
C LEU A 503 3.09 -12.99 28.40
N GLY A 504 2.60 -13.49 27.26
CA GLY A 504 3.42 -14.26 26.32
C GLY A 504 4.61 -13.44 25.79
N THR A 505 4.39 -12.16 25.49
CA THR A 505 5.44 -11.28 24.95
C THR A 505 6.50 -11.00 26.03
N SER A 506 6.05 -10.74 27.25
CA SER A 506 6.92 -10.46 28.40
C SER A 506 7.75 -11.69 28.81
N ALA A 507 7.19 -12.89 28.67
CA ALA A 507 7.88 -14.15 28.93
C ALA A 507 8.77 -14.62 27.76
N GLY A 508 8.80 -13.89 26.64
CA GLY A 508 9.64 -14.22 25.48
C GLY A 508 9.16 -15.47 24.71
N LEU A 509 7.87 -15.80 24.78
CA LEU A 509 7.27 -16.93 24.10
C LEU A 509 7.44 -16.80 22.58
N ARG A 510 8.10 -17.76 21.93
CA ARG A 510 8.31 -17.74 20.47
C ARG A 510 7.25 -18.52 19.71
N ASP A 511 6.83 -19.65 20.26
CA ASP A 511 5.86 -20.56 19.66
C ASP A 511 4.81 -20.95 20.70
N ALA A 512 3.55 -20.64 20.44
CA ALA A 512 2.44 -20.96 21.33
C ALA A 512 2.09 -22.45 21.36
N LEU A 513 2.72 -23.27 20.51
CA LEU A 513 2.56 -24.72 20.48
C LEU A 513 3.70 -25.47 21.19
N ASP A 514 4.70 -24.76 21.71
CA ASP A 514 5.84 -25.35 22.40
C ASP A 514 5.42 -26.05 23.69
N GLU A 515 5.41 -27.38 23.68
CA GLU A 515 5.08 -28.21 24.85
C GLU A 515 6.15 -28.15 25.94
N GLY A 516 7.40 -27.81 25.58
CA GLY A 516 8.52 -27.64 26.50
C GLY A 516 8.58 -26.27 27.17
N PHE A 517 7.77 -25.30 26.73
CA PHE A 517 7.72 -23.98 27.34
C PHE A 517 7.20 -24.06 28.79
N ASP A 518 7.93 -23.44 29.71
CA ASP A 518 7.57 -23.32 31.12
C ASP A 518 6.48 -22.26 31.31
N ALA A 519 5.23 -22.71 31.44
CA ALA A 519 4.07 -21.85 31.64
C ALA A 519 4.12 -21.04 32.95
N ALA A 520 4.95 -21.43 33.94
CA ALA A 520 5.10 -20.69 35.20
C ALA A 520 5.76 -19.31 35.01
N THR A 521 6.44 -19.09 33.89
CA THR A 521 7.05 -17.80 33.51
C THR A 521 6.01 -16.73 33.13
N LEU A 522 4.76 -17.11 32.89
CA LEU A 522 3.66 -16.20 32.58
C LEU A 522 3.11 -15.60 33.89
N HIS A 523 3.76 -14.53 34.37
CA HIS A 523 3.41 -13.89 35.64
C HIS A 523 2.20 -12.95 35.53
N ALA A 524 1.00 -13.46 35.80
CA ALA A 524 -0.20 -12.64 35.91
C ALA A 524 -0.36 -11.96 37.28
N ASP A 525 -0.67 -10.66 37.24
CA ASP A 525 -1.13 -9.89 38.40
C ASP A 525 -2.56 -10.28 38.82
N LEU A 526 -3.03 -9.73 39.96
CA LEU A 526 -4.35 -10.06 40.49
C LEU A 526 -5.49 -9.68 39.53
N ALA A 527 -5.35 -8.56 38.81
CA ALA A 527 -6.35 -8.10 37.85
C ALA A 527 -6.46 -9.05 36.65
N THR A 528 -5.32 -9.50 36.13
CA THR A 528 -5.27 -10.47 35.03
C THR A 528 -5.81 -11.83 35.47
N ARG A 529 -5.45 -12.32 36.67
CA ARG A 529 -6.00 -13.58 37.20
C ARG A 529 -7.53 -13.54 37.31
N ALA A 530 -8.09 -12.42 37.78
CA ALA A 530 -9.53 -12.23 37.87
C ALA A 530 -10.25 -12.25 36.49
N LEU A 531 -9.54 -12.01 35.38
CA LEU A 531 -10.08 -12.19 34.03
C LEU A 531 -10.10 -13.66 33.61
N LEU A 532 -9.18 -14.47 34.12
CA LEU A 532 -8.92 -15.83 33.64
C LEU A 532 -9.64 -16.92 34.44
N THR A 533 -9.90 -16.67 35.74
CA THR A 533 -10.48 -17.66 36.66
C THR A 533 -11.74 -17.14 37.34
N GLY A 534 -12.68 -18.03 37.65
CA GLY A 534 -13.88 -17.76 38.46
C GLY A 534 -13.79 -18.37 39.86
N SER A 535 -14.79 -18.09 40.71
CA SER A 535 -14.92 -18.74 42.02
C SER A 535 -15.59 -20.12 41.95
N GLU A 536 -16.38 -20.36 40.90
CA GLU A 536 -17.12 -21.61 40.68
C GLU A 536 -16.77 -22.19 39.30
N PRO A 537 -16.83 -23.52 39.11
CA PRO A 537 -16.58 -24.13 37.81
C PRO A 537 -17.60 -23.71 36.75
N ASP A 538 -17.12 -23.30 35.58
CA ASP A 538 -17.94 -22.95 34.42
C ASP A 538 -18.12 -24.19 33.52
N ALA A 539 -19.37 -24.66 33.38
CA ALA A 539 -19.71 -25.84 32.59
C ALA A 539 -19.28 -25.75 31.11
N LYS A 540 -19.35 -24.55 30.52
CA LYS A 540 -18.93 -24.32 29.15
C LYS A 540 -17.42 -24.34 29.03
N ALA A 541 -16.71 -23.75 29.99
CA ALA A 541 -15.24 -23.84 30.07
C ALA A 541 -14.77 -25.29 30.17
N GLN A 542 -15.39 -26.08 31.06
CA GLN A 542 -15.10 -27.50 31.23
C GLN A 542 -15.34 -28.31 29.95
N ALA A 543 -16.47 -28.08 29.27
CA ALA A 543 -16.78 -28.76 28.01
C ALA A 543 -15.77 -28.43 26.90
N MET A 544 -15.36 -27.16 26.78
CA MET A 544 -14.31 -26.76 25.83
C MET A 544 -12.95 -27.40 26.17
N LEU A 545 -12.53 -27.37 27.43
CA LEU A 545 -11.27 -27.99 27.86
C LEU A 545 -11.26 -29.51 27.64
N ALA A 546 -12.38 -30.19 27.90
CA ALA A 546 -12.52 -31.62 27.62
C ALA A 546 -12.43 -31.91 26.12
N GLY A 547 -13.10 -31.11 25.28
CA GLY A 547 -13.01 -31.22 23.82
C GLY A 547 -11.60 -30.98 23.29
N LEU A 548 -10.89 -29.96 23.80
CA LEU A 548 -9.49 -29.70 23.46
C LEU A 548 -8.57 -30.86 23.84
N ALA A 549 -8.74 -31.42 25.03
CA ALA A 549 -7.98 -32.58 25.50
C ALA A 549 -8.24 -33.82 24.63
N GLN A 550 -9.51 -34.11 24.30
CA GLN A 550 -9.88 -35.23 23.43
C GLN A 550 -9.31 -35.11 22.02
N ARG A 551 -9.15 -33.88 21.52
CA ARG A 551 -8.52 -33.62 20.21
C ARG A 551 -6.99 -33.59 20.26
N GLU A 552 -6.40 -33.67 21.45
CA GLU A 552 -4.96 -33.48 21.66
C GLU A 552 -4.48 -32.12 21.12
N ALA A 553 -5.27 -31.06 21.37
CA ALA A 553 -4.93 -29.71 20.94
C ALA A 553 -3.78 -29.15 21.79
N LYS A 554 -2.75 -28.63 21.12
CA LYS A 554 -1.56 -28.03 21.73
C LYS A 554 -1.77 -26.53 21.91
N SER A 555 -1.50 -26.05 23.12
CA SER A 555 -1.50 -24.62 23.45
C SER A 555 -0.79 -24.37 24.78
N VAL A 556 0.23 -23.50 24.76
CA VAL A 556 0.88 -22.97 25.96
C VAL A 556 -0.12 -22.24 26.85
N PHE A 557 -1.02 -21.45 26.25
CA PHE A 557 -1.99 -20.65 27.00
C PHE A 557 -3.06 -21.52 27.68
N ILE A 558 -3.47 -22.63 27.08
CA ILE A 558 -4.39 -23.59 27.73
C ILE A 558 -3.70 -24.31 28.90
N ARG A 559 -2.45 -24.76 28.72
CA ARG A 559 -1.65 -25.33 29.83
C ARG A 559 -1.49 -24.34 30.97
N TYR A 560 -1.24 -23.07 30.63
CA TYR A 560 -1.16 -21.99 31.61
C TYR A 560 -2.49 -21.81 32.37
N LEU A 561 -3.63 -21.74 31.68
CA LEU A 561 -4.93 -21.65 32.36
C LEU A 561 -5.19 -22.81 33.31
N GLN A 562 -4.83 -24.02 32.91
CA GLN A 562 -4.99 -25.22 33.76
C GLN A 562 -4.06 -25.23 34.97
N SER A 563 -2.98 -24.43 34.96
CA SER A 563 -2.04 -24.29 36.08
C SER A 563 -2.44 -23.23 37.11
N LEU A 564 -3.45 -22.41 36.83
CA LEU A 564 -3.88 -21.33 37.71
C LEU A 564 -4.65 -21.85 38.94
N ASP A 565 -4.52 -21.12 40.05
CA ASP A 565 -5.30 -21.33 41.26
C ASP A 565 -6.76 -20.87 41.05
N GLY A 566 -7.63 -21.79 40.63
CA GLY A 566 -9.07 -21.57 40.44
C GLY A 566 -9.59 -22.07 39.08
N PRO A 567 -10.89 -22.37 38.95
CA PRO A 567 -11.45 -22.86 37.69
C PRO A 567 -11.42 -21.78 36.60
N PRO A 568 -10.91 -22.09 35.39
CA PRO A 568 -11.00 -21.18 34.25
C PRO A 568 -12.46 -20.89 33.87
N ASN A 569 -12.77 -19.65 33.49
CA ASN A 569 -14.07 -19.29 32.94
C ASN A 569 -14.10 -19.47 31.40
N ALA A 570 -15.29 -19.48 30.79
CA ALA A 570 -15.42 -19.74 29.35
C ALA A 570 -14.71 -18.68 28.48
N ASP A 571 -14.74 -17.42 28.90
CA ASP A 571 -14.07 -16.32 28.20
C ASP A 571 -12.54 -16.51 28.18
N ALA A 572 -11.97 -17.00 29.27
CA ALA A 572 -10.54 -17.30 29.40
C ALA A 572 -10.13 -18.43 28.46
N VAL A 573 -10.90 -19.53 28.42
CA VAL A 573 -10.62 -20.66 27.52
C VAL A 573 -10.70 -20.21 26.06
N LEU A 574 -11.73 -19.43 25.69
CA LEU A 574 -11.84 -18.86 24.34
C LEU A 574 -10.67 -17.91 24.02
N ALA A 575 -10.25 -17.09 24.99
CA ALA A 575 -9.10 -16.21 24.85
C ALA A 575 -7.79 -16.98 24.65
N ALA A 576 -7.57 -18.07 25.38
CA ALA A 576 -6.39 -18.92 25.21
C ALA A 576 -6.39 -19.61 23.83
N ILE A 577 -7.54 -20.11 23.36
CA ILE A 577 -7.66 -20.67 22.01
C ILE A 577 -7.29 -19.61 20.96
N THR A 578 -7.94 -18.45 20.99
CA THR A 578 -7.75 -17.39 19.99
C THR A 578 -6.36 -16.77 20.05
N THR A 579 -5.77 -16.61 21.23
CA THR A 579 -4.37 -16.16 21.39
C THR A 579 -3.39 -17.18 20.79
N THR A 580 -3.65 -18.48 20.98
CA THR A 580 -2.81 -19.54 20.39
C THR A 580 -2.85 -19.49 18.87
N LEU A 581 -4.05 -19.41 18.28
CA LEU A 581 -4.26 -19.29 16.84
C LEU A 581 -3.51 -18.09 16.25
N ALA A 582 -3.58 -16.94 16.93
CA ALA A 582 -3.05 -15.69 16.43
C ALA A 582 -1.55 -15.48 16.72
N TRP A 583 -0.93 -16.27 17.61
CA TRP A 583 0.43 -16.02 18.11
C TRP A 583 1.47 -15.97 17.00
N GLY A 584 1.52 -17.02 16.16
CA GLY A 584 2.45 -17.11 15.05
C GLY A 584 2.30 -15.94 14.05
N PRO A 585 1.09 -15.70 13.51
CA PRO A 585 0.80 -14.54 12.67
C PRO A 585 1.18 -13.19 13.31
N LEU A 586 0.92 -12.99 14.60
CA LEU A 586 1.22 -11.76 15.34
C LEU A 586 2.74 -11.54 15.46
N MET A 587 3.49 -12.57 15.87
CA MET A 587 4.96 -12.49 16.00
C MET A 587 5.64 -12.29 14.65
N ARG A 588 5.10 -12.85 13.57
CA ARG A 588 5.57 -12.64 12.20
C ARG A 588 5.10 -11.31 11.57
N LYS A 589 4.41 -10.46 12.33
CA LYS A 589 3.84 -9.18 11.86
C LYS A 589 2.98 -9.36 10.60
N ARG A 590 2.14 -10.41 10.57
CA ARG A 590 1.13 -10.62 9.51
C ARG A 590 -0.20 -9.97 9.84
N VAL A 591 -0.59 -10.04 11.12
CA VAL A 591 -1.82 -9.44 11.66
C VAL A 591 -1.47 -8.35 12.67
N SER A 592 -2.40 -7.42 12.90
CA SER A 592 -2.22 -6.38 13.90
C SER A 592 -2.64 -6.88 15.28
N ARG A 593 -2.23 -6.18 16.33
CA ARG A 593 -2.73 -6.43 17.68
C ARG A 593 -4.26 -6.24 17.77
N THR A 594 -4.82 -5.28 17.04
CA THR A 594 -6.27 -5.04 16.96
C THR A 594 -7.02 -6.25 16.41
N THR A 595 -6.52 -6.87 15.33
CA THR A 595 -7.09 -8.10 14.76
C THR A 595 -7.10 -9.24 15.79
N VAL A 596 -5.99 -9.42 16.52
CA VAL A 596 -5.87 -10.47 17.55
C VAL A 596 -6.85 -10.23 18.70
N GLU A 597 -6.92 -9.02 19.23
CA GLU A 597 -7.82 -8.67 20.32
C GLU A 597 -9.31 -8.80 19.93
N ALA A 598 -9.65 -8.62 18.64
CA ALA A 598 -11.00 -8.77 18.11
C ALA A 598 -11.41 -10.23 17.83
N LEU A 599 -10.45 -11.17 17.82
CA LEU A 599 -10.67 -12.54 17.37
C LEU A 599 -11.74 -13.30 18.16
N PRO A 600 -11.86 -13.19 19.51
CA PRO A 600 -12.97 -13.80 20.23
C PRO A 600 -14.35 -13.32 19.77
N TRP A 601 -14.48 -12.03 19.45
CA TRP A 601 -15.75 -11.48 18.96
C TRP A 601 -16.10 -12.04 17.57
N TRP A 602 -15.10 -12.21 16.71
CA TRP A 602 -15.29 -12.90 15.43
C TRP A 602 -15.80 -14.34 15.62
N VAL A 603 -15.19 -15.11 16.53
CA VAL A 603 -15.64 -16.47 16.85
C VAL A 603 -17.09 -16.49 17.34
N HIS A 604 -17.49 -15.56 18.20
CA HIS A 604 -18.88 -15.38 18.63
C HIS A 604 -19.83 -15.13 17.46
N LEU A 605 -19.44 -14.27 16.52
CA LEU A 605 -20.26 -13.95 15.35
C LEU A 605 -20.39 -15.17 14.43
N PHE A 606 -19.30 -15.88 14.14
CA PHE A 606 -19.36 -17.08 13.30
C PHE A 606 -20.22 -18.19 13.91
N GLY A 607 -20.01 -18.50 15.20
CA GLY A 607 -20.82 -19.49 15.91
C GLY A 607 -22.31 -19.12 15.90
N THR A 608 -22.61 -17.86 16.20
CA THR A 608 -24.01 -17.37 16.22
C THR A 608 -24.65 -17.40 14.83
N LEU A 609 -23.93 -17.01 13.77
CA LEU A 609 -24.48 -16.97 12.42
C LEU A 609 -24.71 -18.38 11.85
N ILE A 610 -23.80 -19.32 12.12
CA ILE A 610 -23.99 -20.72 11.76
C ILE A 610 -25.18 -21.29 12.55
N GLY A 611 -25.24 -21.07 13.86
CA GLY A 611 -26.35 -21.52 14.70
C GLY A 611 -27.71 -20.94 14.26
N ALA A 612 -27.78 -19.63 14.07
CA ALA A 612 -29.01 -18.92 13.70
C ALA A 612 -29.55 -19.29 12.31
N SER A 613 -28.72 -19.86 11.43
CA SER A 613 -29.19 -20.38 10.15
C SER A 613 -30.13 -21.57 10.30
N VAL A 614 -30.09 -22.26 11.43
CA VAL A 614 -30.91 -23.43 11.75
C VAL A 614 -32.19 -23.04 12.47
N GLU A 615 -33.25 -23.83 12.29
CA GLU A 615 -34.52 -23.66 12.98
C GLU A 615 -34.44 -24.00 14.47
N ALA A 616 -35.24 -23.30 15.29
CA ALA A 616 -35.22 -23.45 16.74
C ALA A 616 -35.44 -24.88 17.24
N GLY A 617 -36.22 -25.70 16.52
CA GLY A 617 -36.48 -27.10 16.87
C GLY A 617 -35.27 -28.03 16.78
N GLN A 618 -34.17 -27.60 16.16
CA GLN A 618 -32.92 -28.37 16.05
C GLN A 618 -31.87 -27.96 17.11
N HIS A 619 -32.23 -27.03 17.99
CA HIS A 619 -31.45 -26.64 19.15
C HIS A 619 -32.04 -27.32 20.39
N GLU A 620 -31.23 -28.11 21.08
CA GLU A 620 -31.60 -28.79 22.32
C GLU A 620 -30.56 -28.48 23.40
N PRO A 621 -30.85 -28.64 24.71
CA PRO A 621 -29.90 -28.34 25.78
C PRO A 621 -28.50 -28.96 25.61
N ALA A 622 -28.42 -30.16 25.03
CA ALA A 622 -27.17 -30.90 24.86
C ALA A 622 -26.92 -31.36 23.41
N ARG A 623 -27.74 -30.92 22.43
CA ARG A 623 -27.61 -31.32 21.02
C ARG A 623 -27.85 -30.15 20.07
N PHE A 624 -27.21 -30.20 18.92
CA PHE A 624 -27.42 -29.28 17.80
C PHE A 624 -27.50 -30.09 16.50
N CYS A 625 -28.57 -29.91 15.72
CA CYS A 625 -28.85 -30.72 14.52
C CYS A 625 -28.80 -32.23 14.79
N GLY A 626 -29.28 -32.66 15.97
CA GLY A 626 -29.23 -34.06 16.41
C GLY A 626 -27.84 -34.57 16.84
N ILE A 627 -26.78 -33.76 16.75
CA ILE A 627 -25.41 -34.13 17.17
C ILE A 627 -25.19 -33.67 18.61
N ALA A 628 -24.64 -34.55 19.46
CA ALA A 628 -24.37 -34.20 20.85
C ALA A 628 -23.23 -33.18 20.98
N MET A 629 -23.33 -32.25 21.93
CA MET A 629 -22.34 -31.16 22.08
C MET A 629 -20.93 -31.67 22.43
N ASP A 630 -20.81 -32.78 23.17
CA ASP A 630 -19.53 -33.43 23.44
C ASP A 630 -18.87 -33.97 22.16
N GLN A 631 -19.65 -34.50 21.21
CA GLN A 631 -19.16 -34.91 19.90
C GLN A 631 -18.76 -33.70 19.05
N ILE A 632 -19.52 -32.60 19.10
CA ILE A 632 -19.18 -31.35 18.41
C ILE A 632 -17.84 -30.81 18.90
N LEU A 633 -17.65 -30.76 20.22
CA LEU A 633 -16.43 -30.22 20.81
C LEU A 633 -15.26 -31.19 20.74
N GLY A 634 -15.47 -32.51 20.82
CA GLY A 634 -14.39 -33.49 20.93
C GLY A 634 -13.97 -34.19 19.65
N GLN A 635 -14.85 -34.28 18.63
CA GLN A 635 -14.64 -35.18 17.49
C GLN A 635 -14.91 -34.51 16.13
N ARG A 636 -16.08 -33.89 15.96
CA ARG A 636 -16.56 -33.39 14.66
C ARG A 636 -15.82 -32.15 14.19
N SER A 637 -15.50 -32.06 12.91
CA SER A 637 -15.00 -30.81 12.32
C SER A 637 -16.10 -29.75 12.28
N LEU A 638 -15.73 -28.47 12.37
CA LEU A 638 -16.65 -27.37 12.12
C LEU A 638 -17.25 -27.43 10.71
N THR A 639 -16.48 -27.92 9.74
CA THR A 639 -16.96 -28.14 8.36
C THR A 639 -18.14 -29.12 8.34
N GLU A 640 -18.04 -30.26 9.04
CA GLU A 640 -19.17 -31.20 9.18
C GLU A 640 -20.37 -30.55 9.86
N ILE A 641 -20.15 -29.78 10.93
CA ILE A 641 -21.25 -29.16 11.68
C ILE A 641 -21.97 -28.08 10.86
N ALA A 642 -21.23 -27.24 10.12
CA ALA A 642 -21.83 -26.23 9.26
C ALA A 642 -22.55 -26.86 8.05
N CYS A 643 -22.03 -27.96 7.51
CA CYS A 643 -22.73 -28.72 6.48
C CYS A 643 -24.01 -29.36 7.05
N ALA A 644 -23.96 -29.92 8.26
CA ALA A 644 -25.13 -30.46 8.95
C ALA A 644 -26.19 -29.38 9.25
N ALA A 645 -25.76 -28.16 9.61
CA ALA A 645 -26.64 -27.01 9.78
C ALA A 645 -27.38 -26.64 8.48
N LEU A 646 -26.72 -26.80 7.32
CA LEU A 646 -27.31 -26.57 6.00
C LEU A 646 -28.30 -27.69 5.61
N LEU A 647 -27.94 -28.95 5.86
CA LEU A 647 -28.69 -30.13 5.43
C LEU A 647 -29.79 -30.58 6.40
N GLY A 648 -29.73 -30.16 7.66
CA GLY A 648 -30.57 -30.67 8.75
C GLY A 648 -30.27 -32.12 9.16
N SER A 649 -29.14 -32.69 8.73
CA SER A 649 -28.71 -34.06 9.04
C SER A 649 -27.19 -34.20 8.91
N THR A 650 -26.61 -35.28 9.44
CA THR A 650 -25.16 -35.54 9.30
C THR A 650 -24.78 -35.77 7.83
N PRO A 651 -23.79 -35.03 7.28
CA PRO A 651 -23.39 -35.16 5.89
C PRO A 651 -22.58 -36.43 5.62
N ASP A 652 -22.67 -36.95 4.39
CA ASP A 652 -21.72 -37.93 3.87
C ASP A 652 -20.45 -37.27 3.27
N GLU A 653 -19.49 -38.08 2.80
CA GLU A 653 -18.22 -37.56 2.24
C GLU A 653 -18.42 -36.69 0.99
N THR A 654 -19.38 -37.05 0.14
CA THR A 654 -19.67 -36.34 -1.11
C THR A 654 -20.33 -34.99 -0.82
N GLU A 655 -21.29 -34.99 0.11
CA GLU A 655 -21.96 -33.79 0.60
C GLU A 655 -20.98 -32.83 1.27
N LEU A 656 -20.07 -33.35 2.09
CA LEU A 656 -19.05 -32.56 2.78
C LEU A 656 -18.07 -31.94 1.77
N PHE A 657 -17.61 -32.72 0.79
CA PHE A 657 -16.72 -32.24 -0.28
C PHE A 657 -17.38 -31.14 -1.14
N GLY A 658 -18.66 -31.34 -1.49
CA GLY A 658 -19.47 -30.35 -2.20
C GLY A 658 -19.57 -29.05 -1.40
N PHE A 659 -20.01 -29.13 -0.15
CA PHE A 659 -20.12 -27.97 0.76
C PHE A 659 -18.81 -27.19 0.88
N GLN A 660 -17.71 -27.89 1.13
CA GLN A 660 -16.39 -27.30 1.27
C GLN A 660 -15.97 -26.53 0.00
N THR A 661 -16.20 -27.15 -1.17
CA THR A 661 -15.91 -26.53 -2.47
C THR A 661 -16.70 -25.23 -2.64
N LEU A 662 -18.00 -25.25 -2.33
CA LEU A 662 -18.87 -24.08 -2.47
C LEU A 662 -18.45 -22.93 -1.55
N VAL A 663 -18.19 -23.20 -0.28
CA VAL A 663 -17.78 -22.18 0.69
C VAL A 663 -16.50 -21.47 0.24
N GLY A 664 -15.48 -22.22 -0.18
CA GLY A 664 -14.20 -21.62 -0.57
C GLY A 664 -14.27 -20.82 -1.88
N LEU A 665 -15.09 -21.23 -2.85
CA LEU A 665 -15.36 -20.45 -4.07
C LEU A 665 -16.06 -19.13 -3.77
N LEU A 666 -16.89 -19.11 -2.72
CA LEU A 666 -17.74 -17.99 -2.35
C LEU A 666 -17.09 -17.00 -1.38
N LEU A 667 -15.83 -17.22 -0.98
CA LEU A 667 -15.13 -16.33 -0.06
C LEU A 667 -15.11 -14.89 -0.57
N THR A 668 -14.64 -14.67 -1.79
CA THR A 668 -14.48 -13.32 -2.32
C THR A 668 -14.80 -13.15 -3.80
N ASN A 669 -15.51 -12.06 -4.12
CA ASN A 669 -15.66 -11.54 -5.48
C ASN A 669 -14.92 -10.20 -5.66
N GLY A 670 -13.94 -9.93 -4.79
CA GLY A 670 -13.13 -8.71 -4.78
C GLY A 670 -13.75 -7.56 -3.97
N PRO A 671 -13.00 -6.46 -3.82
CA PRO A 671 -13.37 -5.35 -2.95
C PRO A 671 -14.59 -4.55 -3.43
N GLY A 672 -14.84 -4.53 -4.74
CA GLY A 672 -15.97 -3.82 -5.33
C GLY A 672 -17.32 -4.52 -5.17
N ALA A 673 -17.35 -5.76 -4.65
CA ALA A 673 -18.60 -6.48 -4.42
C ALA A 673 -19.49 -5.74 -3.41
N ILE A 674 -20.78 -5.60 -3.70
CA ILE A 674 -21.70 -4.82 -2.85
C ILE A 674 -21.78 -5.35 -1.40
N SER A 675 -21.64 -6.66 -1.20
CA SER A 675 -21.54 -7.28 0.13
C SER A 675 -20.28 -6.84 0.90
N ALA A 676 -19.14 -6.69 0.22
CA ALA A 676 -17.93 -6.13 0.83
C ALA A 676 -18.10 -4.64 1.12
N GLN A 677 -18.65 -3.88 0.17
CA GLN A 677 -18.90 -2.44 0.34
C GLN A 677 -19.88 -2.13 1.48
N GLY A 678 -20.92 -2.95 1.67
CA GLY A 678 -21.84 -2.83 2.80
C GLY A 678 -21.14 -3.03 4.15
N ALA A 679 -20.30 -4.06 4.25
CA ALA A 679 -19.47 -4.33 5.43
C ALA A 679 -18.50 -3.17 5.73
N LYS A 680 -17.77 -2.72 4.70
CA LYS A 680 -16.81 -1.62 4.77
C LYS A 680 -17.45 -0.28 5.09
N GLY A 681 -18.64 -0.02 4.52
CA GLY A 681 -19.43 1.17 4.79
C GLY A 681 -19.83 1.25 6.27
N ALA A 682 -20.21 0.12 6.87
CA ALA A 682 -20.51 0.07 8.29
C ALA A 682 -19.29 0.34 9.18
N VAL A 683 -18.10 -0.19 8.83
CA VAL A 683 -16.84 0.13 9.52
C VAL A 683 -16.50 1.62 9.38
N SER A 684 -16.52 2.13 8.15
CA SER A 684 -16.25 3.52 7.79
C SER A 684 -17.14 4.51 8.54
N ALA A 685 -18.40 4.12 8.80
CA ALA A 685 -19.38 4.91 9.54
C ALA A 685 -19.10 4.98 11.05
N ASP A 686 -18.48 3.96 11.65
CA ASP A 686 -18.10 3.97 13.08
C ASP A 686 -16.76 4.69 13.32
N GLY A 687 -15.98 4.89 12.26
CA GLY A 687 -14.72 5.63 12.29
C GLY A 687 -13.54 4.74 12.67
N PRO A 688 -12.95 3.99 11.71
CA PRO A 688 -11.89 3.02 11.97
C PRO A 688 -10.57 3.62 12.48
N GLU A 689 -10.42 4.95 12.46
CA GLU A 689 -9.29 5.64 13.12
C GLU A 689 -9.37 5.56 14.65
N THR A 690 -10.52 5.16 15.21
CA THR A 690 -10.69 4.77 16.62
C THR A 690 -11.28 3.36 16.68
N PRO A 691 -10.46 2.30 16.54
CA PRO A 691 -10.92 0.93 16.36
C PRO A 691 -11.93 0.45 17.41
N GLU A 692 -11.85 0.93 18.64
CA GLU A 692 -12.72 0.56 19.76
C GLU A 692 -14.19 0.99 19.55
N ARG A 693 -14.45 1.93 18.63
CA ARG A 693 -15.80 2.37 18.27
C ARG A 693 -16.47 1.45 17.25
N VAL A 694 -15.68 0.69 16.49
CA VAL A 694 -16.19 -0.13 15.39
C VAL A 694 -16.94 -1.33 15.95
N GLN A 695 -18.20 -1.45 15.57
CA GLN A 695 -19.03 -2.59 15.95
C GLN A 695 -18.95 -3.70 14.91
N LEU A 696 -18.23 -4.79 15.20
CA LEU A 696 -18.04 -5.89 14.25
C LEU A 696 -19.36 -6.56 13.86
N ASN A 697 -20.29 -6.67 14.82
CA ASN A 697 -21.63 -7.18 14.56
C ASN A 697 -22.42 -6.28 13.61
N LYS A 698 -22.34 -4.95 13.77
CA LYS A 698 -22.92 -3.98 12.83
C LYS A 698 -22.27 -4.09 11.45
N ALA A 699 -20.96 -4.27 11.39
CA ALA A 699 -20.26 -4.46 10.12
C ALA A 699 -20.71 -5.73 9.39
N MET A 700 -20.93 -6.81 10.13
CA MET A 700 -21.50 -8.06 9.61
C MET A 700 -22.96 -7.86 9.15
N VAL A 701 -23.77 -7.08 9.87
CA VAL A 701 -25.10 -6.65 9.42
C VAL A 701 -25.02 -5.81 8.13
N GLY A 702 -24.00 -4.95 7.99
CA GLY A 702 -23.71 -4.23 6.76
C GLY A 702 -23.52 -5.16 5.56
N PHE A 703 -22.77 -6.25 5.74
CA PHE A 703 -22.69 -7.32 4.74
C PHE A 703 -24.06 -7.96 4.46
N LEU A 704 -24.77 -8.40 5.51
CA LEU A 704 -26.01 -9.18 5.38
C LEU A 704 -27.12 -8.38 4.68
N THR A 705 -27.22 -7.09 4.98
CA THR A 705 -28.18 -6.16 4.34
C THR A 705 -27.84 -5.86 2.88
N HIS A 706 -26.61 -6.10 2.45
CA HIS A 706 -26.14 -5.93 1.07
C HIS A 706 -25.98 -7.26 0.32
N ALA A 707 -26.40 -8.37 0.94
CA ALA A 707 -26.64 -9.64 0.28
C ALA A 707 -28.15 -9.78 0.01
N GLY A 708 -28.55 -10.30 -1.14
CA GLY A 708 -29.96 -10.42 -1.51
C GLY A 708 -30.17 -11.13 -2.83
N TYR A 709 -31.40 -11.17 -3.34
CA TYR A 709 -31.73 -11.91 -4.56
C TYR A 709 -30.94 -11.41 -5.79
N ALA A 710 -30.69 -10.11 -5.91
CA ALA A 710 -29.87 -9.56 -6.98
C ALA A 710 -28.34 -9.78 -6.78
N HIS A 711 -27.88 -9.95 -5.54
CA HIS A 711 -26.46 -10.16 -5.20
C HIS A 711 -26.30 -11.36 -4.28
N GLY A 712 -26.13 -12.53 -4.90
CA GLY A 712 -26.11 -13.84 -4.24
C GLY A 712 -27.31 -14.73 -4.56
N GLY A 713 -28.38 -14.20 -5.18
CA GLY A 713 -29.57 -14.97 -5.52
C GLY A 713 -29.58 -15.63 -6.90
N ASN A 714 -28.56 -15.43 -7.74
CA ASN A 714 -28.51 -16.10 -9.05
C ASN A 714 -28.44 -17.64 -8.90
N GLY A 715 -27.72 -18.14 -7.89
CA GLY A 715 -27.73 -19.57 -7.55
C GLY A 715 -29.10 -20.06 -7.06
N PHE A 716 -29.85 -19.20 -6.37
CA PHE A 716 -31.25 -19.46 -5.99
C PHE A 716 -32.15 -19.59 -7.23
N GLU A 717 -32.08 -18.65 -8.18
CA GLU A 717 -32.82 -18.73 -9.44
C GLU A 717 -32.41 -19.96 -10.26
N GLY A 718 -31.13 -20.33 -10.20
CA GLY A 718 -30.60 -21.52 -10.83
C GLY A 718 -31.17 -22.84 -10.28
N VAL A 719 -31.39 -22.93 -8.96
CA VAL A 719 -32.05 -24.10 -8.35
C VAL A 719 -33.52 -24.19 -8.80
N ALA A 720 -34.26 -23.09 -8.74
CA ALA A 720 -35.65 -23.03 -9.20
C ALA A 720 -35.78 -23.40 -10.68
N PHE A 721 -34.88 -22.89 -11.52
CA PHE A 721 -34.78 -23.23 -12.94
C PHE A 721 -34.57 -24.73 -13.15
N LEU A 722 -33.60 -25.32 -12.47
CA LEU A 722 -33.33 -26.77 -12.58
C LEU A 722 -34.52 -27.61 -12.10
N LEU A 723 -35.15 -27.27 -10.97
CA LEU A 723 -36.33 -27.97 -10.47
C LEU A 723 -37.48 -27.96 -11.49
N GLU A 724 -37.68 -26.84 -12.18
CA GLU A 724 -38.68 -26.74 -13.24
C GLU A 724 -38.32 -27.61 -14.45
N ARG A 725 -37.04 -27.60 -14.87
CA ARG A 725 -36.58 -28.40 -16.03
C ARG A 725 -36.66 -29.91 -15.79
N PHE A 726 -36.44 -30.33 -14.55
CA PHE A 726 -36.49 -31.74 -14.16
C PHE A 726 -37.85 -32.12 -13.53
N ARG A 727 -38.86 -31.25 -13.61
CA ARG A 727 -40.20 -31.54 -13.11
C ARG A 727 -40.81 -32.73 -13.87
N GLY A 728 -41.23 -33.75 -13.13
CA GLY A 728 -41.80 -34.97 -13.71
C GLY A 728 -40.79 -35.94 -14.34
N VAL A 729 -39.49 -35.60 -14.31
CA VAL A 729 -38.41 -36.50 -14.73
C VAL A 729 -38.12 -37.50 -13.60
N ARG A 730 -38.19 -38.81 -13.91
CA ARG A 730 -37.83 -39.85 -12.94
C ARG A 730 -36.32 -40.05 -12.94
N MET A 731 -35.67 -39.63 -11.87
CA MET A 731 -34.23 -39.78 -11.67
C MET A 731 -33.94 -40.10 -10.21
N ALA A 732 -33.35 -41.27 -9.97
CA ALA A 732 -33.07 -41.76 -8.61
C ALA A 732 -31.82 -41.10 -8.01
N ASP A 733 -30.72 -41.08 -8.76
CA ASP A 733 -29.45 -40.50 -8.33
C ASP A 733 -28.92 -39.51 -9.38
N PRO A 734 -28.85 -38.20 -9.07
CA PRO A 734 -28.26 -37.21 -9.96
C PRO A 734 -26.73 -37.35 -10.12
N GLY A 735 -26.10 -38.21 -9.32
CA GLY A 735 -24.70 -38.60 -9.41
C GLY A 735 -24.42 -39.79 -10.32
N ASP A 736 -25.44 -40.44 -10.89
CA ASP A 736 -25.26 -41.59 -11.78
C ASP A 736 -25.06 -41.13 -13.24
N PRO A 737 -23.89 -41.35 -13.89
CA PRO A 737 -23.71 -41.05 -15.32
C PRO A 737 -24.60 -41.91 -16.23
N ALA A 738 -25.15 -43.03 -15.75
CA ALA A 738 -26.10 -43.88 -16.45
C ALA A 738 -27.57 -43.53 -16.14
N HIS A 739 -27.86 -42.27 -15.80
CA HIS A 739 -29.20 -41.77 -15.46
C HIS A 739 -30.30 -41.96 -16.54
N GLY A 740 -29.96 -42.35 -17.77
CA GLY A 740 -30.93 -42.71 -18.81
C GLY A 740 -31.72 -41.53 -19.41
N LEU A 741 -31.28 -40.29 -19.20
CA LEU A 741 -31.92 -39.08 -19.73
C LEU A 741 -31.17 -38.59 -20.97
N ASP A 742 -31.90 -38.14 -21.99
CA ASP A 742 -31.31 -37.42 -23.13
C ASP A 742 -31.22 -35.91 -22.80
N LEU A 743 -30.17 -35.52 -22.08
CA LEU A 743 -29.94 -34.13 -21.69
C LEU A 743 -29.81 -33.20 -22.90
N LYS A 744 -29.30 -33.71 -24.03
CA LYS A 744 -29.14 -32.92 -25.25
C LYS A 744 -30.50 -32.60 -25.87
N ALA A 745 -31.40 -33.57 -25.94
CA ALA A 745 -32.78 -33.33 -26.37
C ALA A 745 -33.50 -32.36 -25.43
N MET A 746 -33.43 -32.58 -24.11
CA MET A 746 -34.04 -31.68 -23.12
C MET A 746 -33.54 -30.23 -23.23
N ALA A 747 -32.23 -30.06 -23.45
CA ALA A 747 -31.60 -28.75 -23.63
C ALA A 747 -32.02 -28.08 -24.96
N SER A 748 -32.12 -28.85 -26.04
CA SER A 748 -32.52 -28.35 -27.38
C SER A 748 -33.98 -27.92 -27.41
N ASP A 749 -34.88 -28.72 -26.81
CA ASP A 749 -36.30 -28.39 -26.71
C ASP A 749 -36.51 -27.10 -25.92
N PHE A 750 -35.80 -26.94 -24.80
CA PHE A 750 -35.84 -25.70 -24.02
C PHE A 750 -35.26 -24.51 -24.80
N ALA A 751 -34.11 -24.68 -25.44
CA ALA A 751 -33.46 -23.61 -26.21
C ALA A 751 -34.37 -23.08 -27.32
N ARG A 752 -35.07 -23.97 -28.04
CA ARG A 752 -36.03 -23.58 -29.08
C ARG A 752 -37.20 -22.79 -28.51
N ALA A 753 -37.85 -23.30 -27.46
CA ALA A 753 -38.96 -22.63 -26.80
C ALA A 753 -38.57 -21.25 -26.25
N TYR A 754 -37.39 -21.15 -25.61
CA TYR A 754 -36.87 -19.88 -25.11
C TYR A 754 -36.52 -18.90 -26.24
N GLY A 755 -35.99 -19.40 -27.37
CA GLY A 755 -35.73 -18.61 -28.57
C GLY A 755 -37.00 -17.99 -29.16
N GLU A 756 -38.07 -18.79 -29.27
CA GLU A 756 -39.39 -18.35 -29.74
C GLU A 756 -40.00 -17.30 -28.80
N GLU A 757 -39.99 -17.54 -27.48
CA GLU A 757 -40.49 -16.57 -26.49
C GLU A 757 -39.72 -15.26 -26.56
N ARG A 758 -38.39 -15.33 -26.69
CA ARG A 758 -37.53 -14.16 -26.77
C ARG A 758 -37.78 -13.34 -28.05
N ALA A 759 -38.05 -14.01 -29.18
CA ALA A 759 -38.44 -13.34 -30.41
C ALA A 759 -39.79 -12.63 -30.26
N GLN A 760 -40.80 -13.30 -29.70
CA GLN A 760 -42.12 -12.71 -29.44
C GLN A 760 -42.06 -11.51 -28.48
N ARG A 761 -41.32 -11.62 -27.36
CA ARG A 761 -41.14 -10.50 -26.41
C ARG A 761 -40.46 -9.30 -27.05
N LYS A 762 -39.50 -9.55 -27.96
CA LYS A 762 -38.82 -8.48 -28.71
C LYS A 762 -39.78 -7.75 -29.65
N GLU A 763 -40.69 -8.47 -30.31
CA GLU A 763 -41.75 -7.87 -31.14
C GLU A 763 -42.72 -7.02 -30.31
N LEU A 764 -43.03 -7.47 -29.08
CA LEU A 764 -43.90 -6.76 -28.13
C LEU A 764 -43.22 -5.59 -27.39
N GLY A 765 -41.93 -5.33 -27.62
CA GLY A 765 -41.16 -4.30 -26.91
C GLY A 765 -40.96 -4.59 -25.40
N ALA A 766 -41.21 -5.82 -24.96
CA ALA A 766 -41.09 -6.23 -23.57
C ALA A 766 -39.63 -6.52 -23.18
N GLN A 767 -39.31 -6.37 -21.89
CA GLN A 767 -37.99 -6.66 -21.36
C GLN A 767 -37.67 -8.16 -21.46
N GLN A 768 -36.47 -8.51 -21.91
CA GLN A 768 -36.03 -9.89 -22.05
C GLN A 768 -35.68 -10.48 -20.68
N THR A 769 -36.18 -11.68 -20.39
CA THR A 769 -35.81 -12.45 -19.19
C THR A 769 -34.42 -13.07 -19.42
N ALA A 770 -33.46 -12.76 -18.55
CA ALA A 770 -32.17 -13.42 -18.57
C ALA A 770 -32.30 -14.86 -18.06
N LEU A 771 -31.54 -15.79 -18.64
CA LEU A 771 -31.43 -17.15 -18.09
C LEU A 771 -30.47 -17.11 -16.90
N PRO A 772 -30.86 -17.70 -15.74
CA PRO A 772 -30.00 -17.73 -14.57
C PRO A 772 -28.76 -18.59 -14.85
N CYS A 773 -27.69 -18.31 -14.11
CA CYS A 773 -26.49 -19.16 -14.06
C CYS A 773 -25.69 -19.34 -15.38
N ILE A 774 -26.08 -18.69 -16.48
CA ILE A 774 -25.34 -18.75 -17.75
C ILE A 774 -24.93 -17.36 -18.23
N ASN A 775 -23.87 -17.32 -19.04
CA ASN A 775 -23.18 -16.13 -19.53
C ASN A 775 -22.34 -15.41 -18.45
N HIS A 776 -21.34 -14.62 -18.88
CA HIS A 776 -20.48 -13.85 -17.98
C HIS A 776 -20.15 -12.47 -18.59
N PRO A 777 -20.18 -11.37 -17.82
CA PRO A 777 -19.92 -10.03 -18.34
C PRO A 777 -18.49 -9.84 -18.90
N VAL A 778 -17.55 -10.67 -18.44
CA VAL A 778 -16.13 -10.61 -18.81
C VAL A 778 -15.72 -11.69 -19.81
N PHE A 779 -16.21 -12.92 -19.67
CA PHE A 779 -15.84 -14.03 -20.56
C PHE A 779 -16.79 -14.04 -21.75
N LYS A 780 -16.58 -13.11 -22.68
CA LYS A 780 -17.42 -12.92 -23.86
C LYS A 780 -16.59 -12.76 -25.13
N GLY A 781 -17.23 -12.98 -26.28
CA GLY A 781 -16.64 -12.73 -27.60
C GLY A 781 -15.76 -13.86 -28.15
N LYS A 782 -15.61 -14.99 -27.44
CA LYS A 782 -15.01 -16.21 -28.00
C LYS A 782 -16.08 -17.11 -28.63
N PRO A 783 -15.73 -18.03 -29.55
CA PRO A 783 -16.67 -19.04 -30.06
C PRO A 783 -17.28 -19.90 -28.95
N VAL A 784 -16.44 -20.28 -27.97
CA VAL A 784 -16.86 -20.93 -26.72
C VAL A 784 -16.28 -20.16 -25.55
N ASN A 785 -17.15 -19.65 -24.68
CA ASN A 785 -16.74 -18.94 -23.48
C ASN A 785 -16.69 -19.91 -22.30
N VAL A 786 -15.70 -19.76 -21.43
CA VAL A 786 -15.47 -20.64 -20.27
C VAL A 786 -15.18 -19.78 -19.05
N ASP A 787 -15.84 -20.06 -17.93
CA ASP A 787 -15.51 -19.51 -16.62
C ASP A 787 -14.41 -20.40 -15.99
N PRO A 788 -13.22 -19.87 -15.65
CA PRO A 788 -12.14 -20.65 -15.04
C PRO A 788 -12.54 -21.34 -13.73
N ARG A 789 -13.48 -20.78 -12.98
CA ARG A 789 -13.96 -21.37 -11.72
C ARG A 789 -14.81 -22.60 -11.98
N GLU A 790 -15.74 -22.52 -12.92
CA GLU A 790 -16.54 -23.68 -13.34
C GLU A 790 -15.64 -24.78 -13.89
N ALA A 791 -14.71 -24.43 -14.78
CA ALA A 791 -13.80 -25.40 -15.38
C ALA A 791 -12.94 -26.12 -14.34
N PHE A 792 -12.47 -25.40 -13.31
CA PHE A 792 -11.72 -25.97 -12.20
C PHE A 792 -12.55 -26.96 -11.38
N VAL A 793 -13.78 -26.59 -10.99
CA VAL A 793 -14.66 -27.47 -10.22
C VAL A 793 -14.99 -28.73 -11.03
N ARG A 794 -15.33 -28.56 -12.31
CA ARG A 794 -15.60 -29.67 -13.21
C ARG A 794 -14.47 -30.69 -13.23
N GLN A 795 -13.24 -30.23 -13.52
CA GLN A 795 -12.06 -31.11 -13.58
C GLN A 795 -11.81 -31.82 -12.25
N ARG A 796 -12.07 -31.15 -11.12
CA ARG A 796 -11.87 -31.72 -9.80
C ARG A 796 -12.90 -32.80 -9.47
N PHE A 797 -14.16 -32.58 -9.81
CA PHE A 797 -15.24 -33.55 -9.63
C PHE A 797 -15.02 -34.76 -10.55
N GLU A 798 -14.67 -34.53 -11.82
CA GLU A 798 -14.28 -35.59 -12.77
C GLU A 798 -13.13 -36.45 -12.24
N ALA A 799 -12.08 -35.83 -11.67
CA ALA A 799 -10.93 -36.54 -11.10
C ALA A 799 -11.28 -37.42 -9.88
N ARG A 800 -12.39 -37.12 -9.18
CA ARG A 800 -12.92 -37.94 -8.08
C ARG A 800 -13.94 -38.99 -8.55
N GLY A 801 -14.27 -39.01 -9.84
CA GLY A 801 -15.36 -39.84 -10.37
C GLY A 801 -16.75 -39.36 -9.95
N GLU A 802 -16.88 -38.09 -9.56
CA GLU A 802 -18.15 -37.51 -9.14
C GLU A 802 -18.88 -36.87 -10.33
N TYR A 803 -19.97 -37.46 -10.76
CA TYR A 803 -20.83 -36.92 -11.81
C TYR A 803 -21.94 -36.03 -11.22
N ASN A 804 -22.45 -35.07 -12.00
CA ASN A 804 -23.59 -34.24 -11.64
C ASN A 804 -24.44 -33.91 -12.87
N VAL A 805 -25.59 -34.57 -12.98
CA VAL A 805 -26.54 -34.42 -14.09
C VAL A 805 -27.00 -32.98 -14.32
N PHE A 806 -27.15 -32.19 -13.25
CA PHE A 806 -27.66 -30.81 -13.34
C PHE A 806 -26.58 -29.88 -13.91
N HIS A 807 -25.33 -30.11 -13.53
CA HIS A 807 -24.20 -29.39 -14.09
C HIS A 807 -24.00 -29.73 -15.57
N ASP A 808 -24.11 -31.01 -15.92
CA ASP A 808 -24.03 -31.46 -17.31
C ASP A 808 -25.21 -30.97 -18.17
N TYR A 809 -26.40 -30.82 -17.60
CA TYR A 809 -27.52 -30.16 -18.25
C TYR A 809 -27.21 -28.69 -18.59
N TYR A 810 -26.63 -27.91 -17.68
CA TYR A 810 -26.21 -26.53 -17.99
C TYR A 810 -25.20 -26.47 -19.14
N ARG A 811 -24.28 -27.44 -19.20
CA ARG A 811 -23.30 -27.55 -20.29
C ARG A 811 -24.00 -27.88 -21.62
N ALA A 812 -24.93 -28.84 -21.62
CA ALA A 812 -25.75 -29.14 -22.78
C ALA A 812 -26.59 -27.92 -23.23
N LEU A 813 -27.13 -27.16 -22.28
CA LEU A 813 -27.96 -25.98 -22.51
C LEU A 813 -27.20 -24.86 -23.22
N VAL A 814 -25.98 -24.51 -22.79
CA VAL A 814 -25.22 -23.44 -23.45
C VAL A 814 -24.82 -23.79 -24.89
N HIS A 815 -24.64 -25.08 -25.19
CA HIS A 815 -24.44 -25.58 -26.55
C HIS A 815 -25.74 -25.55 -27.36
N ALA A 816 -26.84 -26.04 -26.81
CA ALA A 816 -28.14 -26.03 -27.47
C ALA A 816 -28.61 -24.62 -27.83
N LEU A 817 -28.40 -23.63 -26.96
CA LEU A 817 -28.71 -22.23 -27.23
C LEU A 817 -27.94 -21.66 -28.44
N TYR A 818 -26.72 -22.13 -28.66
CA TYR A 818 -25.92 -21.77 -29.83
C TYR A 818 -26.39 -22.51 -31.08
N ASP A 819 -26.59 -23.83 -30.98
CA ASP A 819 -27.01 -24.68 -32.10
C ASP A 819 -28.40 -24.29 -32.64
N GLU A 820 -29.32 -23.87 -31.77
CA GLU A 820 -30.66 -23.35 -32.12
C GLU A 820 -30.65 -21.85 -32.48
N ASN A 821 -29.47 -21.22 -32.66
CA ASN A 821 -29.28 -19.81 -33.05
C ASN A 821 -29.89 -18.77 -32.09
N VAL A 822 -30.11 -19.13 -30.83
CA VAL A 822 -30.60 -18.19 -29.79
C VAL A 822 -29.48 -17.25 -29.35
N THR A 823 -28.24 -17.74 -29.33
CA THR A 823 -27.03 -16.99 -28.97
C THR A 823 -26.02 -17.00 -30.11
N ARG A 824 -25.13 -15.99 -30.16
CA ARG A 824 -24.11 -15.87 -31.21
C ARG A 824 -22.88 -16.76 -31.01
N ASN A 825 -22.73 -17.30 -29.80
CA ASN A 825 -21.63 -18.12 -29.35
C ASN A 825 -22.09 -18.98 -28.17
N VAL A 826 -21.31 -20.00 -27.82
CA VAL A 826 -21.56 -20.82 -26.64
C VAL A 826 -21.24 -19.97 -25.40
N PHE A 827 -22.26 -19.72 -24.58
CA PHE A 827 -22.11 -18.96 -23.34
C PHE A 827 -21.32 -19.75 -22.29
N ALA A 828 -20.65 -19.04 -21.39
CA ALA A 828 -20.01 -19.69 -20.25
C ALA A 828 -21.07 -20.15 -19.25
N VAL A 829 -20.91 -21.34 -18.71
CA VAL A 829 -21.57 -21.76 -17.47
C VAL A 829 -20.85 -21.03 -16.33
N ASN A 830 -21.57 -20.23 -15.53
CA ASN A 830 -20.95 -19.41 -14.51
C ASN A 830 -20.79 -20.20 -13.18
N VAL A 831 -20.10 -19.62 -12.20
CA VAL A 831 -19.93 -20.25 -10.88
C VAL A 831 -21.25 -20.45 -10.13
N ASP A 832 -22.27 -19.63 -10.37
CA ASP A 832 -23.59 -19.80 -9.73
C ASP A 832 -24.30 -21.07 -10.22
N ALA A 833 -24.06 -21.49 -11.46
CA ALA A 833 -24.55 -22.79 -11.97
C ALA A 833 -23.95 -23.96 -11.20
N VAL A 834 -22.66 -23.86 -10.86
CA VAL A 834 -21.95 -24.87 -10.06
C VAL A 834 -22.56 -24.92 -8.66
N ILE A 835 -22.83 -23.75 -8.06
CA ILE A 835 -23.50 -23.68 -6.75
C ILE A 835 -24.87 -24.36 -6.81
N ALA A 836 -25.71 -23.98 -7.77
CA ALA A 836 -27.05 -24.53 -7.91
C ALA A 836 -27.03 -26.04 -8.13
N SER A 837 -26.18 -26.53 -9.05
CA SER A 837 -26.10 -27.95 -9.40
C SER A 837 -25.53 -28.81 -8.28
N VAL A 838 -24.46 -28.38 -7.59
CA VAL A 838 -23.86 -29.14 -6.47
C VAL A 838 -24.84 -29.23 -5.30
N LEU A 839 -25.49 -28.13 -4.93
CA LEU A 839 -26.50 -28.14 -3.86
C LEU A 839 -27.70 -29.01 -4.21
N LEU A 840 -28.22 -28.89 -5.44
CA LEU A 840 -29.36 -29.69 -5.84
C LEU A 840 -29.02 -31.18 -5.84
N LYS A 841 -27.80 -31.57 -6.26
CA LYS A 841 -27.29 -32.94 -6.13
C LYS A 841 -27.31 -33.42 -4.67
N MET A 842 -26.77 -32.62 -3.74
CA MET A 842 -26.73 -32.96 -2.30
C MET A 842 -28.12 -33.14 -1.69
N MET A 843 -29.11 -32.37 -2.16
CA MET A 843 -30.44 -32.35 -1.56
C MET A 843 -31.51 -33.14 -2.34
N TRP A 844 -31.20 -33.66 -3.52
CA TRP A 844 -32.17 -34.27 -4.44
C TRP A 844 -32.94 -35.44 -3.83
N ALA A 845 -32.24 -36.39 -3.22
CA ALA A 845 -32.88 -37.58 -2.63
C ALA A 845 -33.89 -37.19 -1.53
N ARG A 846 -33.56 -36.17 -0.73
CA ARG A 846 -34.43 -35.64 0.34
C ARG A 846 -35.62 -34.89 -0.24
N HIS A 847 -35.40 -34.11 -1.30
CA HIS A 847 -36.47 -33.44 -2.02
C HIS A 847 -37.47 -34.43 -2.63
N GLN A 848 -36.98 -35.48 -3.30
CA GLN A 848 -37.83 -36.55 -3.86
C GLN A 848 -38.60 -37.33 -2.79
N ALA A 849 -38.00 -37.53 -1.61
CA ALA A 849 -38.66 -38.15 -0.46
C ALA A 849 -39.71 -37.24 0.22
N GLY A 850 -39.83 -35.97 -0.19
CA GLY A 850 -40.74 -34.99 0.40
C GLY A 850 -40.28 -34.44 1.76
N SER A 851 -39.08 -34.79 2.22
CA SER A 851 -38.51 -34.27 3.48
C SER A 851 -37.88 -32.88 3.33
N PHE A 852 -37.71 -32.39 2.10
CA PHE A 852 -37.21 -31.07 1.79
C PHE A 852 -38.11 -30.35 0.77
N SER A 853 -38.75 -29.26 1.19
CA SER A 853 -39.61 -28.45 0.30
C SER A 853 -38.77 -27.66 -0.73
N GLU A 854 -39.38 -27.23 -1.84
CA GLU A 854 -38.73 -26.35 -2.82
C GLU A 854 -38.19 -25.08 -2.15
N LYS A 855 -38.97 -24.47 -1.24
CA LYS A 855 -38.56 -23.31 -0.45
C LYS A 855 -37.35 -23.59 0.46
N ALA A 856 -37.20 -24.81 0.97
CA ALA A 856 -36.06 -25.19 1.80
C ALA A 856 -34.78 -25.31 0.96
N LEU A 857 -34.87 -25.85 -0.27
CA LEU A 857 -33.74 -25.88 -1.22
C LEU A 857 -33.25 -24.47 -1.55
N GLU A 858 -34.19 -23.58 -1.84
CA GLU A 858 -33.94 -22.16 -2.09
C GLU A 858 -33.23 -21.48 -0.91
N THR A 859 -33.72 -21.72 0.30
CA THR A 859 -33.14 -21.20 1.55
C THR A 859 -31.71 -21.70 1.77
N ALA A 860 -31.44 -22.97 1.45
CA ALA A 860 -30.11 -23.55 1.56
C ALA A 860 -29.12 -22.93 0.56
N ALA A 861 -29.54 -22.70 -0.69
CA ALA A 861 -28.72 -22.05 -1.70
C ALA A 861 -28.26 -20.65 -1.28
N PHE A 862 -29.17 -19.87 -0.69
CA PHE A 862 -28.78 -18.57 -0.19
C PHE A 862 -27.92 -18.68 1.09
N THR A 863 -28.21 -19.64 1.98
CA THR A 863 -27.42 -19.85 3.21
C THR A 863 -25.96 -20.22 2.94
N VAL A 864 -25.66 -21.11 1.97
CA VAL A 864 -24.26 -21.45 1.65
C VAL A 864 -23.49 -20.25 1.08
N PHE A 865 -24.17 -19.39 0.30
CA PHE A 865 -23.60 -18.12 -0.15
C PHE A 865 -23.27 -17.22 1.03
N LEU A 866 -24.17 -17.12 2.00
CA LEU A 866 -23.95 -16.32 3.21
C LEU A 866 -22.79 -16.87 4.04
N TYR A 867 -22.59 -18.18 4.13
CA TYR A 867 -21.43 -18.76 4.82
C TYR A 867 -20.10 -18.38 4.18
N GLY A 868 -19.94 -18.57 2.86
CA GLY A 868 -18.72 -18.18 2.16
C GLY A 868 -18.47 -16.67 2.27
N ARG A 869 -19.50 -15.86 2.05
CA ARG A 869 -19.41 -14.40 2.12
C ARG A 869 -19.18 -13.86 3.52
N MET A 870 -19.73 -14.49 4.56
CA MET A 870 -19.49 -14.12 5.95
C MET A 870 -17.99 -14.15 6.27
N ILE A 871 -17.28 -15.20 5.84
CA ILE A 871 -15.84 -15.36 6.06
C ILE A 871 -15.05 -14.30 5.30
N GLY A 872 -15.30 -14.13 4.00
CA GLY A 872 -14.57 -13.14 3.21
C GLY A 872 -14.91 -11.69 3.57
N CYS A 873 -16.15 -11.40 3.98
CA CYS A 873 -16.50 -10.08 4.51
C CYS A 873 -15.86 -9.83 5.87
N ALA A 874 -15.66 -10.84 6.73
CA ALA A 874 -14.90 -10.66 7.97
C ALA A 874 -13.47 -10.19 7.69
N ALA A 875 -12.82 -10.74 6.66
CA ALA A 875 -11.50 -10.27 6.21
C ALA A 875 -11.53 -8.81 5.70
N GLU A 876 -12.55 -8.42 4.93
CA GLU A 876 -12.72 -7.04 4.48
C GLU A 876 -12.99 -6.06 5.63
N ILE A 877 -13.76 -6.50 6.63
CA ILE A 877 -14.06 -5.71 7.84
C ILE A 877 -12.78 -5.51 8.65
N ASP A 878 -12.00 -6.57 8.88
CA ASP A 878 -10.74 -6.50 9.63
C ASP A 878 -9.69 -5.65 8.88
N ASP A 879 -9.55 -5.81 7.57
CA ASP A 879 -8.65 -4.99 6.76
C ASP A 879 -9.07 -3.50 6.78
N HIS A 880 -10.37 -3.20 6.72
CA HIS A 880 -10.88 -1.82 6.86
C HIS A 880 -10.68 -1.29 8.29
N LEU A 881 -10.87 -2.11 9.32
CA LEU A 881 -10.62 -1.74 10.71
C LEU A 881 -9.17 -1.29 10.92
N ASN A 882 -8.22 -1.93 10.22
CA ASN A 882 -6.80 -1.63 10.31
C ASN A 882 -6.32 -0.53 9.36
N ARG A 883 -6.87 -0.42 8.15
CA ARG A 883 -6.40 0.50 7.10
C ARG A 883 -7.33 1.66 6.80
N GLY A 884 -8.62 1.55 7.07
CA GLY A 884 -9.59 2.54 6.67
C GLY A 884 -9.43 3.89 7.35
N ARG A 885 -9.96 4.92 6.69
CA ARG A 885 -10.13 6.26 7.26
C ARG A 885 -11.59 6.52 7.61
N ASN A 886 -11.83 7.53 8.43
CA ASN A 886 -13.19 7.94 8.76
C ASN A 886 -13.94 8.38 7.49
N LEU A 887 -15.15 7.83 7.28
CA LEU A 887 -16.07 8.23 6.21
C LEU A 887 -15.50 8.08 4.78
N ASP A 888 -14.51 7.21 4.61
CA ASP A 888 -13.80 6.98 3.35
C ASP A 888 -14.61 6.27 2.26
N THR A 889 -15.73 5.64 2.60
CA THR A 889 -16.63 4.95 1.64
C THR A 889 -17.63 5.89 0.94
N ARG A 890 -17.59 7.20 1.23
CA ARG A 890 -18.44 8.20 0.56
C ARG A 890 -18.19 8.22 -0.95
N THR A 891 -19.25 8.38 -1.72
CA THR A 891 -19.13 8.58 -3.18
C THR A 891 -18.77 10.05 -3.45
N ALA A 892 -17.71 10.27 -4.23
CA ALA A 892 -17.31 11.62 -4.61
C ALA A 892 -18.42 12.31 -5.41
N GLN A 893 -18.63 13.60 -5.18
CA GLN A 893 -19.66 14.37 -5.89
C GLN A 893 -19.50 14.29 -7.42
N GLY A 894 -18.26 14.28 -7.93
CA GLY A 894 -17.98 14.14 -9.36
C GLY A 894 -18.37 12.78 -9.97
N SER A 895 -18.61 11.75 -9.14
CA SER A 895 -19.10 10.43 -9.57
C SER A 895 -20.63 10.31 -9.49
N VAL A 896 -21.32 11.36 -9.07
CA VAL A 896 -22.78 11.43 -8.99
C VAL A 896 -23.29 12.38 -10.06
N ARG A 897 -24.36 12.00 -10.76
CA ARG A 897 -25.07 12.88 -11.69
C ARG A 897 -26.43 13.25 -11.10
N PHE A 898 -26.75 14.53 -11.12
CA PHE A 898 -28.11 14.98 -10.87
C PHE A 898 -29.00 14.59 -12.06
N VAL A 899 -30.08 13.84 -11.79
CA VAL A 899 -31.11 13.53 -12.79
C VAL A 899 -32.24 14.51 -12.51
N ALA A 900 -32.34 15.52 -13.38
CA ALA A 900 -33.38 16.56 -13.31
C ALA A 900 -34.74 16.03 -13.75
#